data_AF-A0A518I3I6-F1
#
_entry.id   AF-A0A518I3I6-F1
#
_cell.length_a   1.000
_cell.length_b   1.000
_cell.length_c   1.000
_cell.angle_alpha   90.00
_cell.angle_beta   90.00
_cell.angle_gamma   90.00
#
_symmetry.space_group_name_H-M   'P 1'
#
loop_
_entity.id
_entity.type
_entity.pdbx_description
1 polymer ?
#
loop_
_entity_poly.entity_id
_entity_poly.type
_entity_poly.pdbx_seq_one_letter_code
_entity_poly.pdbx_strand_id
1 'polypeptide(L)'
;MKRVTRGRNVSAASLQTLEDRRMLAVFGNVWPNQRDLTISFPSDGVQIGSQQNDVNALLDTIAQRDQWQELALRAYQTWAVYADINVGLRNDYNNAFGAPGLLVGDPRFGEFRIGAFPQEGLVANSVPFQAVAGTYSGDLVLNSNEQFTFHDWADNQGPDPTTLAEGDRDLFSLLLHETGNTLGLDDNLLDWSVMFRQYTVPKGVLSAEDIEAITALYGQRSDPYEQLDNGSLYVASLIPTPVGLDPQTEVIRSRGSLSAGNDVDYYKIVPITGADSVTLRVRASGVSLLQSRLEVINAYGQVIDQTDAVSVFENDNELTITGIANQGELYLRVSAVDSSDVYAVGDYWVEVDYRGESERAGDLHPGAYDSGPDTLFAHFDLTDDEFGLDDHLTGAMEPVPSETLETKRYEIQSSVSSAADVDYIKITAPETIEGRLVVHVAGVGAVRPDVRLNVVDAQGQSVGASARLHADGTFTVEVAQPQASQDYFVKVSVDPNSTVDAGNYVAIAEFESPQAQMNDLAGGELTGESDKFIRWTAGKTRLYRFDLNAASADADQAVRLTVYDAHTREIKMVAVAHAGITRTTLAWLQQGEYILRFTAISTGTAPVTQVSFALAADGISDDQDEDWVDPADDPNYDPYYYHSGEYDEGYYESGSEYYYYEYYPYYPYYGP
;
A
#
# COMPACT_ATOMS: atom_id res chain seq x y z
N MET A 1 -58.43 -57.47 9.22
CA MET A 1 -57.46 -57.09 8.19
C MET A 1 -57.79 -55.69 7.68
N LYS A 2 -57.03 -54.67 8.11
CA LYS A 2 -56.97 -53.35 7.48
C LYS A 2 -55.49 -53.06 7.24
N ARG A 3 -55.13 -52.88 5.97
CA ARG A 3 -53.75 -52.70 5.49
C ARG A 3 -53.36 -51.24 5.77
N VAL A 4 -52.39 -51.02 6.65
CA VAL A 4 -51.83 -49.69 6.93
C VAL A 4 -50.68 -49.47 5.94
N THR A 5 -50.86 -48.56 5.00
CA THR A 5 -49.80 -48.09 4.09
C THR A 5 -49.06 -46.97 4.81
N ARG A 6 -47.80 -47.21 5.22
CA ARG A 6 -46.91 -46.15 5.73
C ARG A 6 -46.47 -45.30 4.54
N GLY A 7 -46.96 -44.06 4.48
CA GLY A 7 -46.37 -43.02 3.63
C GLY A 7 -44.98 -42.66 4.16
N ARG A 8 -43.96 -42.83 3.32
CA ARG A 8 -42.60 -42.41 3.58
C ARG A 8 -42.56 -40.92 3.24
N ASN A 9 -42.66 -40.05 4.25
CA ASN A 9 -42.33 -38.63 4.08
C ASN A 9 -40.83 -38.56 3.84
N VAL A 10 -40.43 -38.41 2.57
CA VAL A 10 -39.09 -37.97 2.22
C VAL A 10 -39.11 -36.46 2.46
N SER A 11 -38.44 -35.99 3.50
CA SER A 11 -38.09 -34.58 3.60
C SER A 11 -37.26 -34.26 2.37
N ALA A 12 -37.77 -33.39 1.50
CA ALA A 12 -36.95 -32.78 0.47
C ALA A 12 -35.85 -32.00 1.19
N ALA A 13 -34.66 -32.58 1.25
CA ALA A 13 -33.46 -31.81 1.52
C ALA A 13 -33.32 -30.88 0.30
N SER A 14 -33.53 -29.58 0.49
CA SER A 14 -33.02 -28.59 -0.44
C SER A 14 -31.50 -28.68 -0.33
N LEU A 15 -30.87 -29.42 -1.24
CA LEU A 15 -29.49 -29.19 -1.59
C LEU A 15 -29.47 -27.80 -2.24
N GLN A 16 -29.25 -26.77 -1.42
CA GLN A 16 -28.68 -25.54 -1.93
C GLN A 16 -27.30 -25.92 -2.43
N THR A 17 -27.09 -25.76 -3.72
CA THR A 17 -25.77 -25.69 -4.31
C THR A 17 -24.99 -24.63 -3.54
N LEU A 18 -23.88 -25.04 -2.92
CA LEU A 18 -22.92 -24.12 -2.32
C LEU A 18 -22.40 -23.26 -3.47
N GLU A 19 -22.82 -22.00 -3.51
CA GLU A 19 -22.11 -20.97 -4.27
C GLU A 19 -20.68 -20.92 -3.71
N ASP A 20 -19.68 -20.81 -4.58
CA ASP A 20 -18.30 -20.67 -4.16
C ASP A 20 -18.18 -19.35 -3.39
N ARG A 21 -18.01 -19.43 -2.07
CA ARG A 21 -17.87 -18.25 -1.22
C ARG A 21 -16.41 -17.80 -1.28
N ARG A 22 -16.01 -17.23 -2.41
CA ARG A 22 -14.75 -16.48 -2.48
C ARG A 22 -14.93 -15.24 -1.61
N MET A 23 -14.15 -15.15 -0.54
CA MET A 23 -14.16 -13.98 0.35
C MET A 23 -13.53 -12.81 -0.40
N LEU A 24 -14.16 -11.65 -0.31
CA LEU A 24 -13.90 -10.52 -1.19
C LEU A 24 -12.66 -9.74 -0.73
N ALA A 25 -11.57 -9.87 -1.49
CA ALA A 25 -10.72 -8.73 -1.73
C ALA A 25 -11.54 -7.70 -2.53
N VAL A 26 -11.49 -6.43 -2.15
CA VAL A 26 -12.21 -5.36 -2.85
C VAL A 26 -11.27 -4.77 -3.89
N PHE A 27 -11.61 -4.96 -5.16
CA PHE A 27 -10.91 -4.41 -6.30
C PHE A 27 -11.63 -3.19 -6.86
N GLY A 28 -10.94 -2.46 -7.74
CA GLY A 28 -11.45 -1.26 -8.39
C GLY A 28 -11.36 0.02 -7.55
N ASN A 29 -10.82 -0.06 -6.34
CA ASN A 29 -10.48 1.11 -5.54
C ASN A 29 -9.14 1.69 -6.00
N VAL A 30 -9.15 2.96 -6.39
CA VAL A 30 -7.95 3.71 -6.79
C VAL A 30 -7.15 4.10 -5.55
N TRP A 31 -5.83 3.95 -5.60
CA TRP A 31 -4.94 4.54 -4.60
C TRP A 31 -5.12 6.07 -4.53
N PRO A 32 -5.29 6.68 -3.34
CA PRO A 32 -5.26 8.13 -3.23
C PRO A 32 -3.88 8.66 -3.66
N ASN A 33 -3.80 9.90 -4.16
CA ASN A 33 -2.54 10.51 -4.60
C ASN A 33 -1.67 9.58 -5.47
N GLN A 34 -2.30 8.92 -6.45
CA GLN A 34 -1.72 7.85 -7.28
C GLN A 34 -0.37 8.14 -7.99
N ARG A 35 0.08 9.40 -8.02
CA ARG A 35 1.38 9.84 -8.58
C ARG A 35 2.49 10.03 -7.54
N ASP A 36 2.20 9.76 -6.27
CA ASP A 36 3.16 9.88 -5.15
C ASP A 36 3.33 8.55 -4.41
N LEU A 37 3.02 7.42 -5.06
CA LEU A 37 3.17 6.08 -4.48
C LEU A 37 4.63 5.67 -4.45
N THR A 38 4.98 4.81 -3.51
CA THR A 38 6.34 4.32 -3.31
C THR A 38 6.38 2.84 -2.99
N ILE A 39 7.51 2.22 -3.32
CA ILE A 39 7.80 0.81 -3.06
C ILE A 39 9.03 0.70 -2.16
N SER A 40 9.05 -0.32 -1.29
CA SER A 40 10.15 -0.58 -0.36
C SER A 40 10.37 -2.07 -0.11
N PHE A 41 11.58 -2.41 0.35
CA PHE A 41 12.04 -3.79 0.55
C PHE A 41 12.46 -4.02 2.02
N PRO A 42 11.58 -4.53 2.89
CA PRO A 42 11.92 -4.84 4.26
C PRO A 42 12.97 -5.95 4.37
N SER A 43 13.78 -5.87 5.43
CA SER A 43 14.78 -6.89 5.77
C SER A 43 14.13 -8.18 6.27
N ASP A 44 14.88 -9.29 6.25
CA ASP A 44 14.44 -10.54 6.87
C ASP A 44 14.26 -10.36 8.39
N GLY A 45 13.32 -11.11 8.97
CA GLY A 45 12.99 -11.06 10.40
C GLY A 45 11.95 -10.00 10.78
N VAL A 46 11.62 -9.07 9.87
CA VAL A 46 10.48 -8.14 10.04
C VAL A 46 9.18 -8.93 10.21
N GLN A 47 8.32 -8.54 11.15
CA GLN A 47 7.11 -9.31 11.43
C GLN A 47 6.05 -9.15 10.33
N ILE A 48 5.45 -10.27 9.92
CA ILE A 48 4.26 -10.35 9.06
C ILE A 48 3.18 -11.10 9.84
N GLY A 49 2.32 -10.37 10.55
CA GLY A 49 1.38 -10.96 11.50
C GLY A 49 2.11 -11.78 12.59
N SER A 50 1.96 -13.11 12.56
CA SER A 50 2.66 -14.03 13.47
C SER A 50 3.89 -14.72 12.85
N GLN A 51 4.19 -14.39 11.59
CA GLN A 51 5.32 -14.90 10.80
C GLN A 51 6.43 -13.84 10.73
N GLN A 52 7.53 -14.20 10.09
CA GLN A 52 8.65 -13.31 9.84
C GLN A 52 8.96 -13.29 8.35
N ASN A 53 9.32 -12.11 7.85
CA ASN A 53 9.78 -11.89 6.49
C ASN A 53 11.05 -12.71 6.22
N ASP A 54 11.11 -13.41 5.10
CA ASP A 54 12.27 -14.15 4.63
C ASP A 54 12.60 -13.89 3.14
N VAL A 55 12.10 -12.78 2.59
CA VAL A 55 12.21 -12.43 1.16
C VAL A 55 13.65 -12.43 0.64
N ASN A 56 14.61 -11.96 1.44
CA ASN A 56 16.00 -11.90 1.00
C ASN A 56 16.61 -13.30 0.98
N ALA A 57 16.40 -14.08 2.05
CA ALA A 57 16.83 -15.47 2.11
C ALA A 57 16.24 -16.32 0.98
N LEU A 58 15.02 -16.01 0.54
CA LEU A 58 14.36 -16.65 -0.60
C LEU A 58 15.00 -16.23 -1.93
N LEU A 59 15.02 -14.93 -2.24
CA LEU A 59 15.34 -14.43 -3.59
C LEU A 59 16.84 -14.30 -3.87
N ASP A 60 17.68 -14.13 -2.84
CA ASP A 60 19.15 -14.11 -3.02
C ASP A 60 19.71 -15.49 -3.46
N THR A 61 18.88 -16.55 -3.43
CA THR A 61 19.27 -17.87 -3.92
C THR A 61 19.20 -17.99 -5.45
N ILE A 62 18.46 -17.10 -6.11
CA ILE A 62 18.20 -17.16 -7.56
C ILE A 62 18.79 -15.98 -8.33
N ALA A 63 19.02 -14.83 -7.69
CA ALA A 63 19.59 -13.64 -8.29
C ALA A 63 20.37 -12.79 -7.28
N GLN A 64 21.16 -11.82 -7.75
CA GLN A 64 21.72 -10.81 -6.86
C GLN A 64 20.61 -9.89 -6.32
N ARG A 65 20.85 -9.27 -5.16
CA ARG A 65 19.86 -8.45 -4.45
C ARG A 65 19.27 -7.34 -5.32
N ASP A 66 20.15 -6.57 -5.92
CA ASP A 66 19.83 -5.48 -6.84
C ASP A 66 19.04 -5.96 -8.06
N GLN A 67 19.34 -7.16 -8.57
CA GLN A 67 18.66 -7.74 -9.73
C GLN A 67 17.19 -8.08 -9.45
N TRP A 68 16.88 -8.81 -8.37
CA TRP A 68 15.49 -9.15 -8.09
C TRP A 68 14.69 -7.96 -7.57
N GLN A 69 15.33 -7.02 -6.87
CA GLN A 69 14.69 -5.76 -6.49
C GLN A 69 14.33 -4.94 -7.72
N GLU A 70 15.25 -4.79 -8.67
CA GLU A 70 14.97 -4.11 -9.94
C GLU A 70 13.86 -4.82 -10.72
N LEU A 71 13.79 -6.16 -10.68
CA LEU A 71 12.71 -6.91 -11.32
C LEU A 71 11.33 -6.60 -10.71
N ALA A 72 11.25 -6.41 -9.40
CA ALA A 72 10.04 -5.93 -8.73
C ALA A 72 9.72 -4.47 -9.11
N LEU A 73 10.71 -3.59 -9.15
CA LEU A 73 10.53 -2.19 -9.61
C LEU A 73 10.03 -2.13 -11.06
N ARG A 74 10.59 -2.99 -11.92
CA ARG A 74 10.19 -3.13 -13.32
C ARG A 74 8.74 -3.55 -13.45
N ALA A 75 8.26 -4.47 -12.60
CA ALA A 75 6.86 -4.90 -12.62
C ALA A 75 5.91 -3.72 -12.42
N TYR A 76 6.16 -2.85 -11.43
CA TYR A 76 5.39 -1.61 -11.22
C TYR A 76 5.54 -0.63 -12.37
N GLN A 77 6.76 -0.44 -12.89
CA GLN A 77 6.98 0.46 -14.01
C GLN A 77 6.24 0.01 -15.28
N THR A 78 6.19 -1.30 -15.57
CA THR A 78 5.46 -1.85 -16.72
C THR A 78 3.98 -1.50 -16.71
N TRP A 79 3.34 -1.38 -15.53
CA TRP A 79 1.98 -0.85 -15.40
C TRP A 79 1.95 0.69 -15.50
N ALA A 80 2.89 1.37 -14.84
CA ALA A 80 2.94 2.84 -14.74
C ALA A 80 3.15 3.56 -16.08
N VAL A 81 3.76 2.93 -17.08
CA VAL A 81 3.91 3.54 -18.41
C VAL A 81 2.58 3.74 -19.16
N TYR A 82 1.53 3.00 -18.78
CA TYR A 82 0.21 3.09 -19.42
C TYR A 82 -0.80 3.91 -18.61
N ALA A 83 -0.64 3.95 -17.29
CA ALA A 83 -1.59 4.55 -16.36
C ALA A 83 -1.06 5.86 -15.73
N ASP A 84 -1.95 6.73 -15.27
CA ASP A 84 -1.57 8.00 -14.65
C ASP A 84 -1.06 7.85 -13.19
N ILE A 85 -0.19 6.88 -12.97
CA ILE A 85 0.41 6.52 -11.67
C ILE A 85 1.93 6.70 -11.70
N ASN A 86 2.55 6.95 -10.55
CA ASN A 86 4.01 6.84 -10.40
C ASN A 86 4.34 6.08 -9.14
N VAL A 87 5.42 5.29 -9.23
CA VAL A 87 5.99 4.56 -8.11
C VAL A 87 7.43 5.00 -7.96
N GLY A 88 7.79 5.59 -6.83
CA GLY A 88 9.17 5.89 -6.46
C GLY A 88 9.76 4.84 -5.52
N LEU A 89 11.07 4.70 -5.48
CA LEU A 89 11.73 3.85 -4.50
C LEU A 89 11.91 4.58 -3.16
N ARG A 90 11.67 3.87 -2.04
CA ARG A 90 11.86 4.37 -0.67
C ARG A 90 12.53 3.30 0.22
N ASN A 91 13.34 3.72 1.18
CA ASN A 91 13.91 2.80 2.18
C ASN A 91 12.84 2.29 3.15
N ASP A 92 12.98 1.05 3.59
CA ASP A 92 12.14 0.44 4.61
C ASP A 92 12.80 0.54 6.00
N TYR A 93 12.04 0.97 7.01
CA TYR A 93 12.50 1.11 8.39
C TYR A 93 12.41 -0.18 9.20
N ASN A 94 12.07 -1.29 8.56
CA ASN A 94 11.87 -2.60 9.15
C ASN A 94 10.76 -2.61 10.22
N ASN A 95 9.77 -1.73 10.06
CA ASN A 95 8.53 -1.77 10.83
C ASN A 95 7.74 -3.03 10.44
N ALA A 96 7.00 -3.60 11.38
CA ALA A 96 6.12 -4.74 11.09
C ALA A 96 5.15 -4.41 9.94
N PHE A 97 4.81 -5.41 9.13
CA PHE A 97 3.75 -5.26 8.11
C PHE A 97 2.42 -4.94 8.79
N GLY A 98 1.67 -3.98 8.25
CA GLY A 98 0.47 -3.44 8.87
C GLY A 98 0.68 -2.57 10.11
N ALA A 99 1.92 -2.14 10.41
CA ALA A 99 2.17 -1.17 11.48
C ALA A 99 1.45 0.16 11.16
N PRO A 100 0.66 0.74 12.08
CA PRO A 100 -0.10 1.95 11.80
C PRO A 100 0.78 3.07 11.19
N GLY A 101 0.40 3.52 9.99
CA GLY A 101 1.10 4.53 9.20
C GLY A 101 0.16 5.30 8.28
N LEU A 102 0.69 6.33 7.63
CA LEU A 102 -0.05 7.11 6.61
C LEU A 102 -0.48 6.16 5.48
N LEU A 103 -1.64 6.44 4.86
CA LEU A 103 -2.11 5.65 3.72
C LEU A 103 -1.21 5.84 2.49
N VAL A 104 -0.67 7.05 2.30
CA VAL A 104 0.28 7.39 1.24
C VAL A 104 1.34 8.35 1.78
N GLY A 105 2.57 8.15 1.36
CA GLY A 105 3.72 8.97 1.68
C GLY A 105 4.36 8.67 3.04
N ASP A 106 4.08 7.53 3.69
CA ASP A 106 4.61 7.25 5.02
C ASP A 106 6.15 7.28 5.03
N PRO A 107 6.80 8.14 5.85
CA PRO A 107 8.25 8.30 5.82
C PRO A 107 9.05 7.04 6.20
N ARG A 108 8.41 6.01 6.75
CA ARG A 108 9.07 4.83 7.31
C ARG A 108 9.08 3.64 6.34
N PHE A 109 8.19 3.58 5.37
CA PHE A 109 8.07 2.46 4.42
C PHE A 109 7.22 2.89 3.24
N GLY A 110 7.35 2.20 2.11
CA GLY A 110 6.52 2.45 0.94
C GLY A 110 5.11 1.88 1.08
N GLU A 111 4.20 2.37 0.23
CA GLU A 111 2.84 1.83 0.07
C GLU A 111 2.89 0.38 -0.40
N PHE A 112 3.83 0.07 -1.29
CA PHE A 112 4.08 -1.29 -1.75
C PHE A 112 5.27 -1.88 -0.98
N ARG A 113 5.02 -2.95 -0.22
CA ARG A 113 6.09 -3.65 0.52
C ARG A 113 6.19 -5.09 0.05
N ILE A 114 7.39 -5.46 -0.38
CA ILE A 114 7.66 -6.79 -0.93
C ILE A 114 8.21 -7.69 0.18
N GLY A 115 7.44 -8.71 0.55
CA GLY A 115 7.80 -9.67 1.59
C GLY A 115 7.69 -11.12 1.13
N ALA A 116 8.07 -12.03 2.01
CA ALA A 116 7.82 -13.45 1.86
C ALA A 116 7.68 -14.12 3.22
N PHE A 117 6.89 -15.19 3.30
CA PHE A 117 6.91 -16.14 4.41
C PHE A 117 6.35 -17.50 3.93
N PRO A 118 6.52 -18.60 4.69
CA PRO A 118 5.99 -19.89 4.29
C PRO A 118 4.45 -19.89 4.27
N GLN A 119 3.83 -20.20 3.13
CA GLN A 119 2.39 -20.22 2.94
C GLN A 119 1.91 -21.57 2.39
N GLU A 120 0.65 -21.89 2.65
CA GLU A 120 -0.01 -23.10 2.16
C GLU A 120 -1.15 -22.75 1.19
N GLY A 121 -1.18 -23.43 0.04
CA GLY A 121 -2.30 -23.42 -0.92
C GLY A 121 -2.32 -22.29 -1.96
N LEU A 122 -1.21 -21.59 -2.20
CA LEU A 122 -1.06 -20.49 -3.16
C LEU A 122 0.42 -20.16 -3.43
N VAL A 123 0.70 -19.39 -4.49
CA VAL A 123 2.08 -19.01 -4.89
C VAL A 123 2.51 -17.66 -4.31
N ALA A 124 1.61 -16.68 -4.26
CA ALA A 124 1.81 -15.40 -3.62
C ALA A 124 0.47 -14.79 -3.21
N ASN A 125 0.54 -13.76 -2.37
CA ASN A 125 -0.61 -13.05 -1.85
C ASN A 125 -0.40 -11.55 -1.97
N SER A 126 -1.42 -10.82 -2.41
CA SER A 126 -1.39 -9.37 -2.52
C SER A 126 -2.60 -8.72 -1.86
N VAL A 127 -2.42 -7.51 -1.35
CA VAL A 127 -3.51 -6.77 -0.72
C VAL A 127 -3.84 -5.56 -1.59
N PRO A 128 -4.97 -5.54 -2.33
CA PRO A 128 -5.38 -4.35 -3.07
C PRO A 128 -5.65 -3.18 -2.12
N PHE A 129 -5.70 -1.96 -2.67
CA PHE A 129 -6.00 -0.78 -1.87
C PHE A 129 -7.41 -0.86 -1.24
N GLN A 130 -7.44 -0.86 0.08
CA GLN A 130 -8.64 -0.84 0.90
C GLN A 130 -8.31 -0.06 2.16
N ALA A 131 -9.00 1.06 2.39
CA ALA A 131 -8.71 1.92 3.55
C ALA A 131 -8.71 1.15 4.89
N VAL A 132 -9.61 0.16 5.02
CA VAL A 132 -9.71 -0.68 6.21
C VAL A 132 -8.54 -1.65 6.42
N ALA A 133 -7.78 -1.98 5.38
CA ALA A 133 -6.54 -2.73 5.52
C ALA A 133 -5.41 -1.86 6.09
N GLY A 134 -5.57 -0.53 6.08
CA GLY A 134 -4.54 0.41 6.49
C GLY A 134 -3.27 0.19 5.68
N THR A 135 -2.13 0.15 6.36
CA THR A 135 -0.82 -0.07 5.72
C THR A 135 -0.54 -1.54 5.40
N TYR A 136 -1.54 -2.44 5.48
CA TYR A 136 -1.45 -3.72 4.78
C TYR A 136 -1.77 -3.59 3.30
N SER A 137 -2.53 -2.56 2.89
CA SER A 137 -2.75 -2.30 1.47
C SER A 137 -1.42 -2.11 0.75
N GLY A 138 -1.29 -2.71 -0.43
CA GLY A 138 -0.08 -2.69 -1.25
C GLY A 138 0.96 -3.74 -0.86
N ASP A 139 0.79 -4.46 0.25
CA ASP A 139 1.69 -5.55 0.59
C ASP A 139 1.58 -6.67 -0.46
N LEU A 140 2.74 -7.11 -0.97
CA LEU A 140 2.90 -8.25 -1.85
C LEU A 140 3.79 -9.26 -1.13
N VAL A 141 3.25 -10.44 -0.87
CA VAL A 141 3.89 -11.45 -0.02
C VAL A 141 4.01 -12.78 -0.75
N LEU A 142 5.24 -13.12 -1.13
CA LEU A 142 5.56 -14.38 -1.80
C LEU A 142 5.45 -15.57 -0.85
N ASN A 143 5.10 -16.73 -1.39
CA ASN A 143 5.20 -17.98 -0.64
C ASN A 143 6.65 -18.48 -0.65
N SER A 144 7.31 -18.48 0.50
CA SER A 144 8.70 -18.95 0.61
C SER A 144 8.86 -20.48 0.63
N ASN A 145 7.76 -21.24 0.55
CA ASN A 145 7.79 -22.67 0.25
C ASN A 145 8.02 -22.96 -1.25
N GLU A 146 7.81 -21.96 -2.11
CA GLU A 146 7.92 -22.10 -3.57
C GLU A 146 9.37 -21.98 -4.05
N GLN A 147 9.61 -22.50 -5.26
CA GLN A 147 10.87 -22.33 -5.98
C GLN A 147 10.66 -21.41 -7.19
N PHE A 148 11.23 -20.21 -7.11
CA PHE A 148 11.19 -19.24 -8.18
C PHE A 148 12.38 -19.38 -9.12
N THR A 149 12.20 -18.90 -10.35
CA THR A 149 13.25 -18.77 -11.36
C THR A 149 13.39 -17.31 -11.74
N PHE A 150 14.62 -16.87 -11.96
CA PHE A 150 14.92 -15.52 -12.38
C PHE A 150 15.11 -15.47 -13.90
N HIS A 151 14.26 -14.70 -14.57
CA HIS A 151 14.46 -14.26 -15.95
C HIS A 151 14.35 -12.74 -15.97
N ASP A 152 15.27 -12.08 -16.67
CA ASP A 152 15.35 -10.62 -16.66
C ASP A 152 14.28 -9.94 -17.51
N TRP A 153 13.61 -10.68 -18.42
CA TRP A 153 12.62 -10.13 -19.37
C TRP A 153 13.09 -8.88 -20.12
N ALA A 154 14.41 -8.79 -20.38
CA ALA A 154 14.95 -7.70 -21.18
C ALA A 154 14.30 -7.69 -22.58
N ASP A 155 14.00 -6.50 -23.10
CA ASP A 155 13.38 -6.30 -24.42
C ASP A 155 12.05 -7.05 -24.63
N ASN A 156 11.29 -7.27 -23.56
CA ASN A 156 10.04 -8.04 -23.56
C ASN A 156 10.21 -9.47 -24.11
N GLN A 157 11.39 -10.08 -23.92
CA GLN A 157 11.65 -11.46 -24.32
C GLN A 157 11.49 -12.40 -23.13
N GLY A 158 10.47 -13.27 -23.20
CA GLY A 158 10.28 -14.33 -22.22
C GLY A 158 11.31 -15.47 -22.36
N PRO A 159 11.41 -16.36 -21.35
CA PRO A 159 12.25 -17.55 -21.41
C PRO A 159 11.81 -18.53 -22.51
N ASP A 160 12.76 -19.29 -23.06
CA ASP A 160 12.45 -20.34 -24.03
C ASP A 160 11.54 -21.40 -23.37
N PRO A 161 10.30 -21.61 -23.84
CA PRO A 161 9.34 -22.52 -23.21
C PRO A 161 9.83 -23.97 -23.15
N THR A 162 10.73 -24.35 -24.05
CA THR A 162 11.31 -25.69 -24.07
C THR A 162 12.35 -25.92 -22.97
N THR A 163 12.76 -24.85 -22.28
CA THR A 163 13.71 -24.88 -21.16
C THR A 163 13.04 -24.87 -19.80
N LEU A 164 11.72 -24.64 -19.75
CA LEU A 164 10.94 -24.61 -18.51
C LEU A 164 10.64 -26.03 -18.02
N ALA A 165 10.91 -26.30 -16.76
CA ALA A 165 10.47 -27.49 -16.07
C ALA A 165 9.02 -27.35 -15.58
N GLU A 166 8.35 -28.49 -15.41
CA GLU A 166 7.03 -28.53 -14.78
C GLU A 166 7.13 -28.00 -13.35
N GLY A 167 6.30 -26.99 -13.03
CA GLY A 167 6.35 -26.31 -11.74
C GLY A 167 7.27 -25.09 -11.69
N ASP A 168 7.99 -24.75 -12.76
CA ASP A 168 8.80 -23.52 -12.79
C ASP A 168 7.90 -22.29 -12.63
N ARG A 169 8.24 -21.45 -11.65
CA ARG A 169 7.59 -20.16 -11.39
C ARG A 169 8.54 -19.05 -11.77
N ASP A 170 8.23 -18.30 -12.82
CA ASP A 170 9.01 -17.13 -13.22
C ASP A 170 8.69 -15.96 -12.29
N LEU A 171 9.72 -15.44 -11.63
CA LEU A 171 9.58 -14.40 -10.62
C LEU A 171 8.96 -13.13 -11.21
N PHE A 172 9.40 -12.69 -12.41
CA PHE A 172 8.87 -11.47 -13.01
C PHE A 172 7.38 -11.59 -13.32
N SER A 173 6.97 -12.74 -13.88
CA SER A 173 5.58 -13.00 -14.24
C SER A 173 4.66 -12.94 -13.03
N LEU A 174 5.09 -13.54 -11.91
CA LEU A 174 4.36 -13.47 -10.66
C LEU A 174 4.33 -12.04 -10.11
N LEU A 175 5.48 -11.36 -10.04
CA LEU A 175 5.53 -9.97 -9.58
C LEU A 175 4.64 -9.06 -10.42
N LEU A 176 4.60 -9.24 -11.74
CA LEU A 176 3.80 -8.44 -12.66
C LEU A 176 2.30 -8.66 -12.46
N HIS A 177 1.87 -9.91 -12.24
CA HIS A 177 0.49 -10.25 -11.87
C HIS A 177 0.10 -9.63 -10.53
N GLU A 178 0.87 -9.91 -9.47
CA GLU A 178 0.57 -9.42 -8.13
C GLU A 178 0.63 -7.89 -8.05
N THR A 179 1.47 -7.25 -8.87
CA THR A 179 1.49 -5.78 -9.00
C THR A 179 0.14 -5.27 -9.49
N GLY A 180 -0.47 -5.91 -10.50
CA GLY A 180 -1.81 -5.54 -10.95
C GLY A 180 -2.85 -5.65 -9.83
N ASN A 181 -2.78 -6.71 -9.02
CA ASN A 181 -3.64 -6.90 -7.85
C ASN A 181 -3.43 -5.81 -6.79
N THR A 182 -2.18 -5.46 -6.45
CA THR A 182 -1.89 -4.35 -5.51
C THR A 182 -2.35 -2.99 -6.04
N LEU A 183 -2.37 -2.80 -7.36
CA LEU A 183 -2.93 -1.62 -8.04
C LEU A 183 -4.46 -1.68 -8.15
N GLY A 184 -5.11 -2.74 -7.66
CA GLY A 184 -6.57 -2.84 -7.59
C GLY A 184 -7.24 -3.43 -8.82
N LEU A 185 -6.49 -4.08 -9.72
CA LEU A 185 -7.07 -4.92 -10.78
C LEU A 185 -7.46 -6.27 -10.21
N ASP A 186 -8.63 -6.77 -10.60
CA ASP A 186 -9.09 -8.12 -10.24
C ASP A 186 -8.53 -9.15 -11.21
N ASP A 187 -8.45 -10.38 -10.72
CA ASP A 187 -8.20 -11.58 -11.48
C ASP A 187 -9.21 -11.77 -12.62
N ASN A 188 -8.73 -12.29 -13.75
CA ASN A 188 -9.58 -12.62 -14.89
C ASN A 188 -9.41 -14.07 -15.36
N LEU A 189 -10.25 -14.44 -16.34
CA LEU A 189 -10.29 -15.78 -16.93
C LEU A 189 -9.62 -15.85 -18.32
N LEU A 190 -8.84 -14.84 -18.69
CA LEU A 190 -8.16 -14.74 -19.98
C LEU A 190 -6.77 -15.34 -19.86
N ASP A 191 -6.58 -16.57 -20.33
CA ASP A 191 -5.34 -17.35 -20.17
C ASP A 191 -4.09 -16.73 -20.84
N TRP A 192 -4.23 -15.68 -21.65
CA TRP A 192 -3.14 -14.88 -22.22
C TRP A 192 -2.82 -13.60 -21.43
N SER A 193 -3.73 -13.11 -20.58
CA SER A 193 -3.54 -11.90 -19.77
C SER A 193 -2.59 -12.17 -18.61
N VAL A 194 -1.83 -11.15 -18.20
CA VAL A 194 -1.02 -11.21 -16.98
C VAL A 194 -1.91 -11.39 -15.75
N MET A 195 -3.08 -10.77 -15.73
CA MET A 195 -4.09 -10.89 -14.66
C MET A 195 -4.90 -12.20 -14.73
N PHE A 196 -4.42 -13.21 -15.44
CA PHE A 196 -5.03 -14.54 -15.38
C PHE A 196 -4.85 -15.11 -13.96
N ARG A 197 -5.96 -15.51 -13.35
CA ARG A 197 -6.08 -16.02 -11.96
C ARG A 197 -5.29 -17.30 -11.61
N GLN A 198 -4.52 -17.82 -12.55
CA GLN A 198 -3.75 -19.05 -12.39
C GLN A 198 -2.39 -18.85 -13.03
N TYR A 199 -1.34 -19.26 -12.31
CA TYR A 199 -0.03 -19.32 -12.91
C TYR A 199 0.07 -20.51 -13.87
N THR A 200 0.28 -20.25 -15.15
CA THR A 200 0.44 -21.29 -16.19
C THR A 200 1.85 -21.29 -16.76
N VAL A 201 2.20 -20.17 -17.39
CA VAL A 201 3.44 -19.96 -18.13
C VAL A 201 4.01 -18.58 -17.78
N PRO A 202 5.30 -18.35 -18.04
CA PRO A 202 5.88 -17.02 -17.90
C PRO A 202 5.17 -15.99 -18.81
N LYS A 203 4.77 -14.86 -18.21
CA LYS A 203 4.11 -13.70 -18.84
C LYS A 203 4.72 -12.40 -18.30
N GLY A 204 5.41 -11.66 -19.13
CA GLY A 204 6.06 -10.38 -18.77
C GLY A 204 5.63 -9.20 -19.63
N VAL A 205 4.56 -9.36 -20.43
CA VAL A 205 4.03 -8.31 -21.30
C VAL A 205 2.53 -8.19 -21.05
N LEU A 206 2.06 -6.97 -20.80
CA LEU A 206 0.65 -6.67 -20.59
C LEU A 206 -0.14 -6.89 -21.90
N SER A 207 -1.29 -7.56 -21.80
CA SER A 207 -2.22 -7.66 -22.92
C SER A 207 -2.97 -6.34 -23.15
N ALA A 208 -3.72 -6.24 -24.25
CA ALA A 208 -4.56 -5.07 -24.50
C ALA A 208 -5.63 -4.90 -23.40
N GLU A 209 -6.18 -6.00 -22.89
CA GLU A 209 -7.16 -6.01 -21.81
C GLU A 209 -6.55 -5.57 -20.47
N ASP A 210 -5.30 -5.96 -20.19
CA ASP A 210 -4.56 -5.47 -19.02
C ASP A 210 -4.41 -3.94 -19.07
N ILE A 211 -3.99 -3.41 -20.23
CA ILE A 211 -3.82 -1.96 -20.46
C ILE A 211 -5.17 -1.22 -20.36
N GLU A 212 -6.24 -1.77 -20.93
CA GLU A 212 -7.59 -1.19 -20.83
C GLU A 212 -8.06 -1.15 -19.37
N ALA A 213 -7.84 -2.23 -18.61
CA ALA A 213 -8.26 -2.30 -17.22
C ALA A 213 -7.54 -1.28 -16.32
N ILE A 214 -6.21 -1.15 -16.44
CA ILE A 214 -5.46 -0.18 -15.63
C ILE A 214 -5.77 1.27 -16.01
N THR A 215 -5.95 1.56 -17.30
CA THR A 215 -6.29 2.91 -17.76
C THR A 215 -7.73 3.28 -17.41
N ALA A 216 -8.65 2.32 -17.33
CA ALA A 216 -10.00 2.56 -16.80
C ALA A 216 -9.99 2.95 -15.31
N LEU A 217 -9.02 2.45 -14.53
CA LEU A 217 -8.91 2.73 -13.10
C LEU A 217 -8.22 4.06 -12.81
N TYR A 218 -7.07 4.29 -13.43
CA TYR A 218 -6.18 5.41 -13.10
C TYR A 218 -6.19 6.53 -14.14
N GLY A 219 -6.82 6.33 -15.30
CA GLY A 219 -6.69 7.20 -16.46
C GLY A 219 -5.44 6.88 -17.27
N GLN A 220 -5.43 7.36 -18.52
CA GLN A 220 -4.26 7.26 -19.39
C GLN A 220 -3.12 8.14 -18.87
N ARG A 221 -1.88 7.63 -18.94
CA ARG A 221 -0.67 8.39 -18.62
C ARG A 221 -0.65 9.75 -19.31
N SER A 222 -0.38 10.79 -18.54
CA SER A 222 -0.30 12.19 -18.99
C SER A 222 0.85 12.95 -18.32
N ASP A 223 1.22 14.10 -18.89
CA ASP A 223 2.00 15.14 -18.20
C ASP A 223 1.04 16.22 -17.65
N PRO A 224 0.73 16.20 -16.34
CA PRO A 224 -0.16 17.19 -15.73
C PRO A 224 0.55 18.51 -15.40
N TYR A 225 1.88 18.57 -15.52
CA TYR A 225 2.69 19.71 -15.10
C TYR A 225 2.93 20.72 -16.23
N GLU A 226 2.55 20.38 -17.45
CA GLU A 226 2.53 21.30 -18.56
C GLU A 226 1.10 21.69 -18.99
N GLN A 227 0.82 23.00 -19.00
CA GLN A 227 -0.44 23.51 -19.56
C GLN A 227 -0.38 23.63 -21.09
N LEU A 228 0.85 23.75 -21.61
CA LEU A 228 1.17 23.82 -23.02
C LEU A 228 2.43 22.98 -23.20
N ASP A 229 2.40 22.11 -24.23
CA ASP A 229 3.54 21.29 -24.65
C ASP A 229 4.83 22.11 -24.69
N ASN A 230 5.80 21.68 -23.89
CA ASN A 230 7.11 22.28 -23.80
C ASN A 230 8.20 21.48 -24.56
N GLY A 231 7.78 20.58 -25.47
CA GLY A 231 8.55 19.67 -26.32
C GLY A 231 9.64 20.26 -27.23
N SER A 232 9.87 21.57 -27.23
CA SER A 232 10.94 22.19 -28.02
C SER A 232 11.47 23.47 -27.40
N LEU A 233 12.70 23.81 -27.78
CA LEU A 233 13.40 25.02 -27.35
C LEU A 233 12.58 26.32 -27.51
N TYR A 234 11.73 26.41 -28.54
CA TYR A 234 10.93 27.61 -28.81
C TYR A 234 9.76 27.82 -27.84
N VAL A 235 9.28 26.75 -27.21
CA VAL A 235 8.15 26.75 -26.28
C VAL A 235 8.59 26.39 -24.86
N ALA A 236 9.90 26.45 -24.59
CA ALA A 236 10.46 26.11 -23.30
C ALA A 236 9.77 26.82 -22.13
N SER A 237 9.36 26.04 -21.12
CA SER A 237 8.70 26.49 -19.91
C SER A 237 9.64 27.33 -19.05
N LEU A 238 9.20 28.53 -18.64
CA LEU A 238 9.98 29.35 -17.71
C LEU A 238 9.83 28.79 -16.30
N ILE A 239 10.94 28.39 -15.66
CA ILE A 239 10.97 28.15 -14.22
C ILE A 239 11.11 29.51 -13.53
N PRO A 240 10.06 30.01 -12.84
CA PRO A 240 10.08 31.34 -12.27
C PRO A 240 10.93 31.40 -11.00
N THR A 241 11.63 32.51 -10.79
CA THR A 241 12.26 32.81 -9.49
C THR A 241 11.19 33.28 -8.50
N PRO A 242 10.99 32.59 -7.35
CA PRO A 242 10.02 33.02 -6.34
C PRO A 242 10.35 34.42 -5.79
N VAL A 243 9.30 35.17 -5.44
CA VAL A 243 9.47 36.48 -4.81
C VAL A 243 10.00 36.29 -3.39
N GLY A 244 11.12 36.95 -3.08
CA GLY A 244 11.74 36.88 -1.76
C GLY A 244 12.72 35.73 -1.57
N LEU A 245 13.02 34.97 -2.63
CA LEU A 245 13.99 33.87 -2.59
C LEU A 245 15.34 34.33 -2.02
N ASP A 246 15.84 33.65 -0.99
CA ASP A 246 17.24 33.74 -0.54
C ASP A 246 18.08 32.67 -1.25
N PRO A 247 18.88 33.04 -2.27
CA PRO A 247 19.66 32.07 -3.06
C PRO A 247 20.82 31.44 -2.27
N GLN A 248 21.05 31.82 -1.02
CA GLN A 248 22.08 31.21 -0.16
C GLN A 248 21.51 30.10 0.73
N THR A 249 20.20 30.04 0.94
CA THR A 249 19.55 29.07 1.82
C THR A 249 18.43 28.29 1.16
N GLU A 250 17.87 28.80 0.07
CA GLU A 250 16.70 28.21 -0.60
C GLU A 250 17.04 27.68 -2.01
N VAL A 251 16.24 26.72 -2.46
CA VAL A 251 16.32 26.09 -3.78
C VAL A 251 14.98 26.23 -4.50
N ILE A 252 15.03 26.50 -5.81
CA ILE A 252 13.82 26.59 -6.64
C ILE A 252 13.47 25.19 -7.14
N ARG A 253 12.20 24.79 -7.03
CA ARG A 253 11.71 23.49 -7.49
C ARG A 253 10.53 23.63 -8.44
N SER A 254 10.51 22.85 -9.51
CA SER A 254 9.39 22.74 -10.45
C SER A 254 9.13 21.27 -10.77
N ARG A 255 7.86 20.84 -10.78
CA ARG A 255 7.48 19.49 -11.24
C ARG A 255 7.54 19.42 -12.76
N GLY A 256 7.80 18.21 -13.28
CA GLY A 256 7.69 17.82 -14.67
C GLY A 256 7.36 16.32 -14.77
N SER A 257 6.93 15.86 -15.95
CA SER A 257 6.66 14.45 -16.20
C SER A 257 6.97 14.10 -17.64
N LEU A 258 7.82 13.10 -17.86
CA LEU A 258 7.90 12.47 -19.17
C LEU A 258 6.73 11.50 -19.28
N SER A 259 5.76 11.82 -20.14
CA SER A 259 4.52 11.07 -20.33
C SER A 259 4.67 9.89 -21.29
N ALA A 260 5.72 9.88 -22.12
CA ALA A 260 6.09 8.81 -23.03
C ALA A 260 7.61 8.75 -23.23
N GLY A 261 8.16 7.64 -23.73
CA GLY A 261 9.61 7.52 -23.89
C GLY A 261 10.25 8.48 -24.91
N ASN A 262 9.47 9.02 -25.84
CA ASN A 262 9.90 10.06 -26.78
C ASN A 262 9.54 11.49 -26.32
N ASP A 263 9.01 11.63 -25.11
CA ASP A 263 8.73 12.92 -24.49
C ASP A 263 10.04 13.62 -24.09
N VAL A 264 10.06 14.94 -24.24
CA VAL A 264 11.25 15.75 -23.99
C VAL A 264 10.81 17.12 -23.49
N ASP A 265 11.11 17.43 -22.23
CA ASP A 265 10.79 18.73 -21.67
C ASP A 265 11.92 19.73 -21.87
N TYR A 266 11.58 20.94 -22.30
CA TYR A 266 12.46 22.10 -22.34
C TYR A 266 12.06 23.12 -21.28
N TYR A 267 13.02 23.49 -20.44
CA TYR A 267 12.88 24.57 -19.48
C TYR A 267 13.84 25.70 -19.79
N LYS A 268 13.53 26.88 -19.29
CA LYS A 268 14.46 28.01 -19.24
C LYS A 268 14.44 28.68 -17.89
N ILE A 269 15.62 29.10 -17.45
CA ILE A 269 15.82 29.89 -16.24
C ILE A 269 16.50 31.21 -16.59
N VAL A 270 16.24 32.23 -15.78
CA VAL A 270 16.98 33.49 -15.80
C VAL A 270 17.93 33.47 -14.61
N PRO A 271 19.25 33.40 -14.81
CA PRO A 271 20.22 33.42 -13.71
C PRO A 271 20.01 34.60 -12.76
N ILE A 272 20.10 34.35 -11.46
CA ILE A 272 20.00 35.41 -10.45
C ILE A 272 21.18 36.37 -10.60
N THR A 273 20.88 37.67 -10.56
CA THR A 273 21.91 38.71 -10.70
C THR A 273 22.98 38.56 -9.61
N GLY A 274 24.25 38.45 -10.02
CA GLY A 274 25.39 38.32 -9.12
C GLY A 274 25.79 36.87 -8.80
N ALA A 275 24.99 35.88 -9.19
CA ALA A 275 25.42 34.48 -9.16
C ALA A 275 26.37 34.19 -10.32
N ASP A 276 27.50 33.52 -10.04
CA ASP A 276 28.44 33.06 -11.08
C ASP A 276 28.34 31.54 -11.32
N SER A 277 27.62 30.81 -10.47
CA SER A 277 27.34 29.39 -10.63
C SER A 277 25.90 29.04 -10.28
N VAL A 278 25.40 27.98 -10.89
CA VAL A 278 24.12 27.34 -10.57
C VAL A 278 24.29 25.83 -10.66
N THR A 279 23.71 25.11 -9.71
CA THR A 279 23.59 23.66 -9.74
C THR A 279 22.17 23.30 -10.12
N LEU A 280 22.04 22.44 -11.12
CA LEU A 280 20.81 22.02 -11.74
C LEU A 280 20.65 20.54 -11.47
N ARG A 281 19.49 20.13 -10.97
CA ARG A 281 19.19 18.73 -10.69
C ARG A 281 17.87 18.32 -11.33
N VAL A 282 17.81 17.07 -11.76
CA VAL A 282 16.54 16.37 -11.99
C VAL A 282 16.45 15.32 -10.90
N ARG A 283 15.44 15.43 -10.03
CA ARG A 283 15.20 14.51 -8.92
C ARG A 283 14.04 13.60 -9.26
N ALA A 284 14.33 12.31 -9.45
CA ALA A 284 13.32 11.27 -9.61
C ALA A 284 13.27 10.34 -8.38
N SER A 285 14.27 10.39 -7.49
CA SER A 285 14.30 9.56 -6.27
C SER A 285 13.05 9.78 -5.42
N GLY A 286 12.39 8.69 -5.01
CA GLY A 286 11.15 8.75 -4.23
C GLY A 286 9.94 9.35 -4.96
N VAL A 287 10.06 9.68 -6.25
CA VAL A 287 8.97 10.23 -7.08
C VAL A 287 8.58 9.25 -8.18
N SER A 288 9.55 8.72 -8.91
CA SER A 288 9.33 7.73 -9.97
C SER A 288 10.58 6.85 -10.16
N LEU A 289 10.51 5.88 -11.08
CA LEU A 289 11.66 5.06 -11.50
C LEU A 289 12.33 5.61 -12.77
N LEU A 290 12.02 6.86 -13.16
CA LEU A 290 12.52 7.49 -14.37
C LEU A 290 14.06 7.51 -14.42
N GLN A 291 14.64 6.95 -15.46
CA GLN A 291 16.05 7.15 -15.81
C GLN A 291 16.16 8.32 -16.78
N SER A 292 16.33 9.52 -16.24
CA SER A 292 16.37 10.78 -17.00
C SER A 292 17.79 11.18 -17.39
N ARG A 293 17.88 11.90 -18.50
CA ARG A 293 19.02 12.69 -18.96
C ARG A 293 18.70 14.16 -18.73
N LEU A 294 19.61 14.87 -18.08
CA LEU A 294 19.58 16.32 -17.94
C LEU A 294 20.66 16.93 -18.83
N GLU A 295 20.27 17.84 -19.71
CA GLU A 295 21.16 18.60 -20.58
C GLU A 295 21.00 20.10 -20.37
N VAL A 296 22.12 20.81 -20.30
CA VAL A 296 22.16 22.27 -20.41
C VAL A 296 22.47 22.61 -21.85
N ILE A 297 21.59 23.37 -22.49
CA ILE A 297 21.71 23.71 -23.92
C ILE A 297 21.79 25.21 -24.12
N ASN A 298 22.38 25.62 -25.25
CA ASN A 298 22.36 27.02 -25.66
C ASN A 298 21.10 27.38 -26.46
N ALA A 299 20.93 28.66 -26.78
CA ALA A 299 19.78 29.17 -27.56
C ALA A 299 19.70 28.63 -29.01
N TYR A 300 20.69 27.85 -29.47
CA TYR A 300 20.68 27.15 -30.76
C TYR A 300 20.38 25.64 -30.61
N GLY A 301 20.09 25.16 -29.39
CA GLY A 301 19.83 23.76 -29.08
C GLY A 301 21.09 22.89 -29.01
N GLN A 302 22.28 23.49 -28.91
CA GLN A 302 23.52 22.72 -28.75
C GLN A 302 23.78 22.45 -27.28
N VAL A 303 24.12 21.20 -26.96
CA VAL A 303 24.48 20.75 -25.60
C VAL A 303 25.78 21.43 -25.16
N ILE A 304 25.72 22.09 -24.02
CA ILE A 304 26.84 22.68 -23.29
C ILE A 304 27.40 21.65 -22.33
N ASP A 305 26.52 21.01 -21.57
CA ASP A 305 26.85 19.97 -20.59
C ASP A 305 25.69 19.00 -20.42
N GLN A 306 25.95 17.79 -19.95
CA GLN A 306 24.94 16.75 -19.77
C GLN A 306 25.31 15.76 -18.65
N THR A 307 24.28 15.16 -18.06
CA THR A 307 24.41 14.02 -17.15
C THR A 307 23.23 13.08 -17.36
N ASP A 308 23.45 11.81 -17.07
CA ASP A 308 22.45 10.74 -17.15
C ASP A 308 22.27 10.13 -15.75
N ALA A 309 21.05 9.72 -15.43
CA ALA A 309 20.75 8.84 -14.31
C ALA A 309 21.57 7.55 -14.43
N VAL A 310 22.08 7.03 -13.31
CA VAL A 310 22.96 5.86 -13.31
C VAL A 310 22.16 4.56 -13.33
N SER A 311 21.07 4.52 -12.57
CA SER A 311 20.14 3.38 -12.48
C SER A 311 18.84 3.82 -11.81
N VAL A 312 17.86 2.93 -11.69
CA VAL A 312 16.64 3.18 -10.88
C VAL A 312 16.93 3.39 -9.39
N PHE A 313 18.06 2.89 -8.88
CA PHE A 313 18.51 3.08 -7.50
C PHE A 313 19.30 4.39 -7.32
N GLU A 314 19.72 5.02 -8.40
CA GLU A 314 20.51 6.26 -8.43
C GLU A 314 20.02 7.11 -9.61
N ASN A 315 18.75 7.53 -9.53
CA ASN A 315 18.02 8.16 -10.64
C ASN A 315 17.95 9.70 -10.58
N ASP A 316 18.75 10.30 -9.70
CA ASP A 316 18.93 11.74 -9.62
C ASP A 316 20.09 12.19 -10.52
N ASN A 317 19.93 13.37 -11.11
CA ASN A 317 20.94 14.03 -11.93
C ASN A 317 21.48 15.27 -11.23
N GLU A 318 22.76 15.59 -11.42
CA GLU A 318 23.34 16.86 -10.96
C GLU A 318 24.34 17.44 -11.97
N LEU A 319 24.17 18.72 -12.33
CA LEU A 319 25.12 19.49 -13.13
C LEU A 319 25.40 20.84 -12.47
N THR A 320 26.67 21.24 -12.41
CA THR A 320 27.05 22.58 -11.95
C THR A 320 27.60 23.41 -13.11
N ILE A 321 26.89 24.49 -13.45
CA ILE A 321 27.28 25.42 -14.50
C ILE A 321 27.89 26.66 -13.86
N THR A 322 29.06 27.07 -14.37
CA THR A 322 29.80 28.26 -13.90
C THR A 322 29.89 29.33 -15.00
N GLY A 323 30.26 30.55 -14.64
CA GLY A 323 30.35 31.68 -15.57
C GLY A 323 28.99 32.24 -15.98
N ILE A 324 27.96 32.13 -15.14
CA ILE A 324 26.59 32.55 -15.48
C ILE A 324 26.29 34.04 -15.22
N ALA A 325 27.23 34.78 -14.62
CA ALA A 325 27.00 36.15 -14.13
C ALA A 325 26.54 37.17 -15.19
N ASN A 326 26.70 36.86 -16.49
CA ASN A 326 26.26 37.72 -17.61
C ASN A 326 25.39 36.98 -18.64
N GLN A 327 24.87 35.79 -18.31
CA GLN A 327 24.00 35.04 -19.19
C GLN A 327 22.55 35.54 -19.06
N GLY A 328 21.83 35.60 -20.18
CA GLY A 328 20.43 36.05 -20.19
C GLY A 328 19.47 34.96 -19.77
N GLU A 329 19.33 33.93 -20.61
CA GLU A 329 18.55 32.73 -20.33
C GLU A 329 19.49 31.52 -20.43
N LEU A 330 19.35 30.59 -19.48
CA LEU A 330 19.94 29.25 -19.57
C LEU A 330 18.82 28.26 -19.87
N TYR A 331 19.05 27.36 -20.81
CA TYR A 331 18.05 26.38 -21.23
C TYR A 331 18.43 25.00 -20.73
N LEU A 332 17.42 24.27 -20.28
CA LEU A 332 17.52 22.89 -19.81
C LEU A 332 16.69 22.02 -20.75
N ARG A 333 17.15 20.80 -20.97
CA ARG A 333 16.39 19.75 -21.62
C ARG A 333 16.40 18.52 -20.74
N VAL A 334 15.23 17.96 -20.49
CA VAL A 334 15.04 16.71 -19.76
C VAL A 334 14.44 15.70 -20.73
N SER A 335 15.05 14.52 -20.82
CA SER A 335 14.55 13.41 -21.65
C SER A 335 14.85 12.08 -20.97
N ALA A 336 14.34 10.98 -21.49
CA ALA A 336 14.82 9.66 -21.09
C ALA A 336 16.28 9.43 -21.53
N VAL A 337 17.02 8.61 -20.79
CA VAL A 337 18.37 8.14 -21.20
C VAL A 337 18.26 7.25 -22.45
N ASP A 338 17.31 6.31 -22.43
CA ASP A 338 16.89 5.48 -23.57
C ASP A 338 15.37 5.59 -23.74
N SER A 339 14.93 6.11 -24.88
CA SER A 339 13.51 6.33 -25.19
C SER A 339 12.69 5.05 -25.38
N SER A 340 13.33 3.89 -25.49
CA SER A 340 12.68 2.59 -25.67
C SER A 340 12.59 1.76 -24.39
N ASP A 341 13.25 2.22 -23.31
CA ASP A 341 13.24 1.56 -22.01
C ASP A 341 11.91 1.81 -21.28
N VAL A 342 11.48 0.86 -20.45
CA VAL A 342 10.32 1.01 -19.57
C VAL A 342 10.52 2.14 -18.55
N TYR A 343 11.78 2.43 -18.19
CA TYR A 343 12.16 3.55 -17.32
C TYR A 343 12.26 4.91 -18.04
N ALA A 344 11.74 5.03 -19.26
CA ALA A 344 11.71 6.28 -20.02
C ALA A 344 10.57 7.24 -19.63
N VAL A 345 9.65 6.79 -18.77
CA VAL A 345 8.43 7.49 -18.35
C VAL A 345 8.45 7.70 -16.85
N GLY A 346 8.07 8.89 -16.38
CA GLY A 346 7.95 9.15 -14.95
C GLY A 346 7.96 10.63 -14.59
N ASP A 347 7.54 10.91 -13.35
CA ASP A 347 7.55 12.25 -12.76
C ASP A 347 8.92 12.58 -12.18
N TYR A 348 9.22 13.86 -12.14
CA TYR A 348 10.45 14.37 -11.56
C TYR A 348 10.31 15.80 -11.06
N TRP A 349 11.31 16.26 -10.31
CA TRP A 349 11.51 17.66 -9.99
C TRP A 349 12.73 18.22 -10.73
N VAL A 350 12.60 19.40 -11.33
CA VAL A 350 13.74 20.23 -11.69
C VAL A 350 14.09 21.11 -10.51
N GLU A 351 15.32 21.01 -10.01
CA GLU A 351 15.85 21.91 -8.99
C GLU A 351 16.87 22.89 -9.58
N VAL A 352 16.76 24.16 -9.18
CA VAL A 352 17.69 25.23 -9.53
C VAL A 352 18.27 25.79 -8.23
N ASP A 353 19.52 25.46 -7.97
CA ASP A 353 20.20 25.69 -6.69
C ASP A 353 21.41 26.63 -6.87
N TYR A 354 21.38 27.78 -6.18
CA TYR A 354 22.45 28.77 -6.19
C TYR A 354 23.31 28.73 -4.92
N ARG A 355 22.99 27.84 -3.97
CA ARG A 355 23.70 27.68 -2.70
C ARG A 355 25.11 27.14 -2.96
N GLY A 356 26.03 27.44 -2.05
CA GLY A 356 27.40 26.93 -2.09
C GLY A 356 27.47 25.41 -1.88
N GLU A 357 28.56 24.79 -2.30
CA GLU A 357 28.77 23.34 -2.12
C GLU A 357 28.70 22.92 -0.64
N SER A 358 29.17 23.76 0.29
CA SER A 358 29.10 23.50 1.73
C SER A 358 27.68 23.42 2.26
N GLU A 359 26.80 24.31 1.82
CA GLU A 359 25.40 24.36 2.20
C GLU A 359 24.66 23.14 1.62
N ARG A 360 24.90 22.83 0.34
CA ARG A 360 24.30 21.67 -0.33
C ARG A 360 24.81 20.33 0.19
N ALA A 361 26.06 20.25 0.65
CA ALA A 361 26.58 19.05 1.28
C ALA A 361 25.90 18.73 2.62
N GLY A 362 25.15 19.69 3.18
CA GLY A 362 24.25 19.48 4.30
C GLY A 362 22.86 18.97 3.90
N ASP A 363 22.51 18.98 2.60
CA ASP A 363 21.25 18.41 2.13
C ASP A 363 21.20 16.91 2.46
N LEU A 364 20.04 16.45 2.89
CA LEU A 364 19.80 15.03 3.09
C LEU A 364 19.71 14.34 1.72
N HIS A 365 20.48 13.27 1.58
CA HIS A 365 20.43 12.38 0.43
C HIS A 365 19.96 11.01 0.91
N PRO A 366 19.07 10.32 0.16
CA PRO A 366 18.79 8.92 0.42
C PRO A 366 20.09 8.14 0.51
N GLY A 367 20.22 7.31 1.54
CA GLY A 367 21.32 6.36 1.63
C GLY A 367 21.20 5.32 0.51
N ALA A 368 22.19 4.43 0.41
CA ALA A 368 22.03 3.27 -0.46
C ALA A 368 20.82 2.44 0.01
N TYR A 369 19.91 2.10 -0.89
CA TYR A 369 18.64 1.43 -0.58
C TYR A 369 18.81 0.04 0.09
N ASP A 370 20.01 -0.54 0.01
CA ASP A 370 20.41 -1.82 0.64
C ASP A 370 21.13 -1.65 1.99
N SER A 371 21.43 -0.41 2.41
CA SER A 371 22.21 -0.12 3.62
C SER A 371 21.40 -0.17 4.92
N GLY A 372 20.11 -0.48 4.83
CA GLY A 372 19.17 -0.54 5.96
C GLY A 372 18.30 0.71 6.10
N PRO A 373 17.70 0.97 7.29
CA PRO A 373 16.84 2.12 7.52
C PRO A 373 17.60 3.40 7.18
N ASP A 374 16.95 4.24 6.38
CA ASP A 374 17.57 5.38 5.71
C ASP A 374 18.28 6.34 6.68
N THR A 375 19.42 6.89 6.25
CA THR A 375 19.97 8.10 6.88
C THR A 375 19.12 9.34 6.63
N LEU A 376 18.09 9.22 5.76
CA LEU A 376 17.14 10.27 5.39
C LEU A 376 16.39 10.91 6.57
N PHE A 377 16.58 10.40 7.79
CA PHE A 377 16.03 10.97 9.01
C PHE A 377 17.03 11.01 10.17
N ALA A 378 18.34 10.99 9.87
CA ALA A 378 19.40 11.08 10.88
C ALA A 378 19.62 12.52 11.38
N HIS A 379 19.32 13.54 10.56
CA HIS A 379 19.43 14.97 10.89
C HIS A 379 18.33 15.79 10.20
N PHE A 380 17.09 15.56 10.62
CA PHE A 380 15.91 16.20 10.04
C PHE A 380 15.89 17.72 10.33
N ASP A 381 15.72 18.54 9.30
CA ASP A 381 15.03 19.83 9.45
C ASP A 381 13.59 19.47 9.80
N LEU A 382 13.13 19.85 10.99
CA LEU A 382 11.81 19.50 11.53
C LEU A 382 10.73 19.66 10.45
N THR A 383 9.85 18.65 10.29
CA THR A 383 8.78 18.71 9.27
C THR A 383 7.93 19.98 9.45
N ASP A 384 7.83 20.41 10.71
CA ASP A 384 7.31 21.69 11.11
C ASP A 384 8.32 22.43 12.00
N ASP A 385 8.76 23.61 11.56
CA ASP A 385 9.56 24.56 12.33
C ASP A 385 8.66 25.47 13.20
N GLU A 386 7.41 25.08 13.48
CA GLU A 386 6.58 25.82 14.41
C GLU A 386 7.20 25.83 15.81
N PHE A 387 7.52 27.03 16.28
CA PHE A 387 8.07 27.24 17.63
C PHE A 387 6.93 27.47 18.63
N GLY A 388 6.13 26.43 18.87
CA GLY A 388 5.09 26.40 19.90
C GLY A 388 3.83 27.22 19.57
N LEU A 389 3.41 27.28 18.30
CA LEU A 389 2.14 27.93 17.94
C LEU A 389 0.94 27.05 18.32
N ASP A 390 1.09 25.74 18.20
CA ASP A 390 0.10 24.74 18.56
C ASP A 390 0.27 24.15 19.98
N ASP A 391 1.16 24.71 20.81
CA ASP A 391 1.43 24.37 22.22
C ASP A 391 0.19 24.41 23.16
N HIS A 392 -0.91 24.97 22.66
CA HIS A 392 -2.13 25.24 23.39
C HIS A 392 -3.35 24.85 22.57
N LEU A 393 -4.41 24.35 23.23
CA LEU A 393 -5.69 23.99 22.61
C LEU A 393 -6.28 25.07 21.67
N THR A 394 -6.04 26.35 21.96
CA THR A 394 -6.54 27.47 21.14
C THR A 394 -5.76 27.70 19.84
N GLY A 395 -4.53 27.19 19.76
CA GLY A 395 -3.64 27.25 18.59
C GLY A 395 -3.53 25.92 17.86
N ALA A 396 -4.33 24.91 18.27
CA ALA A 396 -4.21 23.55 17.76
C ALA A 396 -4.25 23.48 16.23
N MET A 397 -3.34 22.69 15.65
CA MET A 397 -3.32 22.38 14.23
C MET A 397 -4.66 21.73 13.82
N GLU A 398 -5.25 22.18 12.71
CA GLU A 398 -6.50 21.64 12.16
C GLU A 398 -6.23 20.90 10.84
N PRO A 399 -5.82 19.61 10.87
CA PRO A 399 -5.61 18.82 9.66
C PRO A 399 -6.90 18.60 8.90
N VAL A 400 -6.80 18.52 7.58
CA VAL A 400 -7.91 18.12 6.71
C VAL A 400 -8.03 16.59 6.78
N PRO A 401 -9.22 16.04 7.06
CA PRO A 401 -9.40 14.59 7.04
C PRO A 401 -9.32 14.07 5.60
N SER A 402 -8.69 12.91 5.44
CA SER A 402 -8.87 12.08 4.26
C SER A 402 -10.28 11.50 4.29
N GLU A 403 -11.13 11.91 3.36
CA GLU A 403 -12.46 11.31 3.16
C GLU A 403 -12.32 10.11 2.23
N THR A 404 -12.00 8.94 2.78
CA THR A 404 -12.27 7.69 2.06
C THR A 404 -13.74 7.32 2.26
N LEU A 405 -14.34 6.60 1.30
CA LEU A 405 -15.76 6.22 1.38
C LEU A 405 -16.13 5.45 2.66
N GLU A 406 -15.14 4.87 3.34
CA GLU A 406 -15.33 3.95 4.45
C GLU A 406 -15.01 4.53 5.82
N THR A 407 -14.09 5.51 5.94
CA THR A 407 -13.59 6.00 7.25
C THR A 407 -13.33 7.50 7.24
N LYS A 408 -13.55 8.16 8.38
CA LYS A 408 -13.06 9.53 8.60
C LYS A 408 -11.70 9.45 9.29
N ARG A 409 -10.64 9.74 8.54
CA ARG A 409 -9.26 9.54 8.97
C ARG A 409 -8.46 10.84 8.87
N TYR A 410 -7.67 11.11 9.89
CA TYR A 410 -6.76 12.25 9.96
C TYR A 410 -5.34 11.73 9.98
N GLU A 411 -4.52 12.24 9.08
CA GLU A 411 -3.13 11.83 8.89
C GLU A 411 -2.24 13.05 9.11
N ILE A 412 -1.31 12.93 10.03
CA ILE A 412 -0.45 14.02 10.46
C ILE A 412 1.01 13.57 10.37
N GLN A 413 1.81 14.39 9.72
CA GLN A 413 3.26 14.36 9.85
C GLN A 413 3.68 15.71 10.45
N SER A 414 4.33 15.67 11.61
CA SER A 414 4.80 16.88 12.30
C SER A 414 6.03 16.54 13.15
N SER A 415 6.45 17.48 14.00
CA SER A 415 7.66 17.39 14.81
C SER A 415 7.51 18.06 16.15
N VAL A 416 8.19 17.49 17.15
CA VAL A 416 8.49 18.17 18.41
C VAL A 416 9.85 18.83 18.29
N SER A 417 9.89 20.15 18.47
CA SER A 417 11.07 21.01 18.35
C SER A 417 11.95 21.03 19.60
N SER A 418 11.42 20.59 20.75
CA SER A 418 12.17 20.48 22.01
C SER A 418 11.52 19.53 23.02
N ALA A 419 12.23 19.17 24.09
CA ALA A 419 11.68 18.32 25.16
C ALA A 419 10.51 18.95 25.93
N ALA A 420 10.30 20.27 25.76
CA ALA A 420 9.19 21.00 26.37
C ALA A 420 8.01 21.18 25.41
N ASP A 421 8.17 20.80 24.14
CA ASP A 421 7.20 21.03 23.08
C ASP A 421 5.98 20.12 23.21
N VAL A 422 4.81 20.68 22.87
CA VAL A 422 3.52 20.01 23.07
C VAL A 422 2.55 20.31 21.93
N ASP A 423 2.49 19.41 20.96
CA ASP A 423 1.63 19.63 19.81
C ASP A 423 0.17 19.30 20.14
N TYR A 424 -0.75 20.22 19.84
CA TYR A 424 -2.19 19.97 19.89
C TYR A 424 -2.77 19.93 18.49
N ILE A 425 -3.42 18.82 18.16
CA ILE A 425 -4.04 18.60 16.85
C ILE A 425 -5.54 18.42 17.06
N LYS A 426 -6.34 19.29 16.48
CA LYS A 426 -7.80 19.22 16.56
C LYS A 426 -8.37 18.34 15.45
N ILE A 427 -9.15 17.36 15.85
CA ILE A 427 -9.91 16.48 14.96
C ILE A 427 -11.39 16.55 15.32
N THR A 428 -12.28 16.38 14.34
CA THR A 428 -13.72 16.48 14.55
C THR A 428 -14.39 15.16 14.19
N ALA A 429 -15.12 14.58 15.14
CA ALA A 429 -15.85 13.35 14.93
C ALA A 429 -16.94 13.51 13.84
N PRO A 430 -17.22 12.45 13.05
CA PRO A 430 -18.29 12.50 12.06
C PRO A 430 -19.68 12.70 12.69
N GLU A 431 -20.66 13.07 11.87
CA GLU A 431 -22.07 13.25 12.31
C GLU A 431 -22.70 11.94 12.80
N THR A 432 -22.24 10.81 12.27
CA THR A 432 -22.65 9.46 12.69
C THR A 432 -21.41 8.71 13.17
N ILE A 433 -21.52 8.06 14.33
CA ILE A 433 -20.45 7.24 14.92
C ILE A 433 -20.92 5.79 14.96
N GLU A 434 -20.15 4.90 14.32
CA GLU A 434 -20.45 3.47 14.28
C GLU A 434 -19.39 2.62 15.00
N GLY A 435 -18.18 3.16 15.17
CA GLY A 435 -17.07 2.52 15.87
C GLY A 435 -16.42 3.42 16.93
N ARG A 436 -15.15 3.15 17.21
CA ARG A 436 -14.35 3.92 18.17
C ARG A 436 -13.44 4.92 17.45
N LEU A 437 -12.90 5.87 18.21
CA LEU A 437 -11.76 6.67 17.76
C LEU A 437 -10.48 5.97 18.21
N VAL A 438 -9.59 5.70 17.27
CA VAL A 438 -8.26 5.17 17.53
C VAL A 438 -7.25 6.21 17.11
N VAL A 439 -6.31 6.51 18.01
CA VAL A 439 -5.21 7.44 17.72
C VAL A 439 -3.90 6.70 17.92
N HIS A 440 -3.06 6.75 16.89
CA HIS A 440 -1.71 6.19 16.88
C HIS A 440 -0.69 7.31 16.74
N VAL A 441 0.44 7.17 17.41
CA VAL A 441 1.61 8.02 17.16
C VAL A 441 2.89 7.19 17.16
N ALA A 442 3.81 7.54 16.27
CA ALA A 442 5.12 6.93 16.17
C ALA A 442 6.15 7.98 15.81
N GLY A 443 7.27 8.03 16.55
CA GLY A 443 8.42 8.83 16.15
C GLY A 443 9.01 8.29 14.84
N VAL A 444 9.56 9.18 14.02
CA VAL A 444 10.14 8.87 12.71
C VAL A 444 11.64 9.17 12.73
N GLY A 445 12.42 8.25 12.17
CA GLY A 445 13.85 8.41 11.99
C GLY A 445 14.73 7.53 12.86
N ALA A 446 16.00 7.42 12.46
CA ALA A 446 17.01 6.62 13.17
C ALA A 446 17.34 7.21 14.55
N VAL A 447 17.31 8.53 14.67
CA VAL A 447 17.35 9.28 15.93
C VAL A 447 16.01 9.99 16.06
N ARG A 448 15.20 9.58 17.05
CA ARG A 448 13.84 10.09 17.22
C ARG A 448 13.47 10.21 18.70
N PRO A 449 12.61 11.16 19.07
CA PRO A 449 12.06 11.23 20.41
C PRO A 449 11.11 10.06 20.65
N ASP A 450 11.13 9.53 21.86
CA ASP A 450 10.03 8.74 22.37
C ASP A 450 8.91 9.73 22.67
N VAL A 451 7.76 9.57 22.02
CA VAL A 451 6.63 10.50 22.15
C VAL A 451 5.56 9.93 23.08
N ARG A 452 4.82 10.81 23.74
CA ARG A 452 3.63 10.49 24.53
C ARG A 452 2.39 10.96 23.80
N LEU A 453 1.35 10.14 23.89
CA LEU A 453 0.04 10.40 23.31
C LEU A 453 -1.01 10.56 24.40
N ASN A 454 -1.83 11.61 24.30
CA ASN A 454 -3.11 11.70 24.99
C ASN A 454 -4.19 12.22 24.04
N VAL A 455 -5.44 11.81 24.24
CA VAL A 455 -6.58 12.45 23.59
C VAL A 455 -7.34 13.23 24.66
N VAL A 456 -7.66 14.49 24.39
CA VAL A 456 -8.40 15.35 25.31
C VAL A 456 -9.63 15.97 24.63
N ASP A 457 -10.62 16.36 25.43
CA ASP A 457 -11.76 17.14 24.96
C ASP A 457 -11.45 18.64 24.85
N ALA A 458 -12.41 19.44 24.41
CA ALA A 458 -12.29 20.90 24.30
C ALA A 458 -12.10 21.63 25.65
N GLN A 459 -12.19 20.94 26.79
CA GLN A 459 -11.88 21.45 28.12
C GLN A 459 -10.49 21.00 28.60
N GLY A 460 -9.74 20.26 27.78
CA GLY A 460 -8.44 19.70 28.12
C GLY A 460 -8.51 18.51 29.08
N GLN A 461 -9.68 17.90 29.27
CA GLN A 461 -9.82 16.68 30.06
C GLN A 461 -9.46 15.47 29.18
N SER A 462 -8.64 14.56 29.70
CA SER A 462 -8.31 13.31 29.00
C SER A 462 -9.56 12.45 28.76
N VAL A 463 -9.69 11.97 27.54
CA VAL A 463 -10.74 11.04 27.11
C VAL A 463 -10.09 9.77 26.54
N GLY A 464 -10.75 8.63 26.71
CA GLY A 464 -10.21 7.34 26.28
C GLY A 464 -9.29 6.65 27.30
N ALA A 465 -8.84 5.44 26.95
CA ALA A 465 -7.95 4.64 27.78
C ALA A 465 -6.51 5.18 27.78
N SER A 466 -5.72 4.85 28.81
CA SER A 466 -4.30 5.22 28.87
C SER A 466 -3.54 4.69 27.65
N ALA A 467 -2.66 5.52 27.10
CA ALA A 467 -1.81 5.17 25.96
C ALA A 467 -1.04 3.87 26.23
N ARG A 468 -1.09 2.94 25.30
CA ARG A 468 -0.35 1.67 25.37
C ARG A 468 0.85 1.75 24.44
N LEU A 469 2.04 1.52 24.98
CA LEU A 469 3.24 1.26 24.18
C LEU A 469 3.15 -0.16 23.61
N HIS A 470 3.20 -0.28 22.30
CA HIS A 470 3.23 -1.55 21.59
C HIS A 470 4.68 -2.02 21.38
N ALA A 471 4.85 -3.31 21.06
CA ALA A 471 6.17 -3.90 20.83
C ALA A 471 6.89 -3.31 19.60
N ASP A 472 6.15 -2.69 18.68
CA ASP A 472 6.63 -1.96 17.51
C ASP A 472 7.06 -0.51 17.81
N GLY A 473 7.03 -0.10 19.09
CA GLY A 473 7.43 1.23 19.54
C GLY A 473 6.36 2.31 19.36
N THR A 474 5.14 1.94 18.96
CA THR A 474 4.03 2.89 18.77
C THR A 474 3.22 3.10 20.05
N PHE A 475 2.59 4.26 20.18
CA PHE A 475 1.62 4.53 21.24
C PHE A 475 0.21 4.61 20.65
N THR A 476 -0.73 3.87 21.25
CA THR A 476 -2.14 3.87 20.84
C THR A 476 -3.03 4.34 21.99
N VAL A 477 -3.96 5.26 21.69
CA VAL A 477 -5.07 5.65 22.57
C VAL A 477 -6.39 5.29 21.89
N GLU A 478 -7.32 4.71 22.65
CA GLU A 478 -8.65 4.37 22.17
C GLU A 478 -9.71 5.15 22.96
N VAL A 479 -10.57 5.87 22.25
CA VAL A 479 -11.80 6.45 22.80
C VAL A 479 -12.95 5.55 22.38
N ALA A 480 -13.39 4.69 23.29
CA ALA A 480 -14.33 3.61 22.99
C ALA A 480 -15.69 4.10 22.45
N GLN A 481 -16.23 5.20 22.99
CA GLN A 481 -17.54 5.75 22.63
C GLN A 481 -17.43 7.24 22.30
N PRO A 482 -16.82 7.62 21.16
CA PRO A 482 -16.74 9.02 20.78
C PRO A 482 -18.15 9.57 20.50
N GLN A 483 -18.36 10.85 20.75
CA GLN A 483 -19.63 11.52 20.51
C GLN A 483 -19.63 12.13 19.11
N ALA A 484 -20.77 12.01 18.42
CA ALA A 484 -20.96 12.58 17.10
C ALA A 484 -20.70 14.10 17.08
N SER A 485 -20.05 14.58 16.02
CA SER A 485 -19.72 16.01 15.81
C SER A 485 -18.92 16.67 16.94
N GLN A 486 -18.34 15.90 17.86
CA GLN A 486 -17.51 16.43 18.94
C GLN A 486 -16.08 16.67 18.44
N ASP A 487 -15.49 17.79 18.85
CA ASP A 487 -14.06 18.04 18.69
C ASP A 487 -13.27 17.29 19.76
N TYR A 488 -12.23 16.58 19.29
CA TYR A 488 -11.20 15.95 20.10
C TYR A 488 -9.85 16.56 19.75
N PHE A 489 -8.94 16.55 20.71
CA PHE A 489 -7.59 17.07 20.54
C PHE A 489 -6.58 15.97 20.82
N VAL A 490 -5.81 15.62 19.81
CA VAL A 490 -4.65 14.74 19.95
C VAL A 490 -3.51 15.60 20.50
N LYS A 491 -2.99 15.20 21.65
CA LYS A 491 -1.89 15.85 22.34
C LYS A 491 -0.65 14.97 22.22
N VAL A 492 0.36 15.47 21.51
CA VAL A 492 1.68 14.85 21.39
C VAL A 492 2.67 15.64 22.25
N SER A 493 3.67 14.95 22.80
CA SER A 493 4.75 15.58 23.59
C SER A 493 5.91 14.60 23.73
N VAL A 494 7.12 15.09 24.01
CA VAL A 494 8.27 14.22 24.29
C VAL A 494 8.07 13.47 25.63
N ASP A 495 8.36 12.16 25.67
CA ASP A 495 8.43 11.42 26.92
C ASP A 495 9.59 11.98 27.77
N PRO A 496 9.37 12.38 29.04
CA PRO A 496 10.42 12.82 29.95
C PRO A 496 11.60 11.85 30.15
N ASN A 497 11.48 10.59 29.76
CA ASN A 497 12.57 9.62 29.79
C ASN A 497 13.25 9.43 28.43
N SER A 498 12.79 10.12 27.37
CA SER A 498 13.43 10.05 26.07
C SER A 498 14.84 10.61 26.14
N THR A 499 15.74 10.01 25.37
CA THR A 499 17.13 10.47 25.23
C THR A 499 17.31 11.46 24.07
N VAL A 500 16.25 11.69 23.31
CA VAL A 500 16.20 12.58 22.15
C VAL A 500 15.11 13.61 22.42
N ASP A 501 15.50 14.88 22.43
CA ASP A 501 14.62 15.98 22.86
C ASP A 501 13.85 16.61 21.69
N ALA A 502 14.13 16.25 20.44
CA ALA A 502 13.47 16.80 19.26
C ALA A 502 13.46 15.79 18.11
N GLY A 503 12.45 15.87 17.25
CA GLY A 503 12.35 15.07 16.02
C GLY A 503 10.92 14.87 15.56
N ASN A 504 10.75 14.17 14.45
CA ASN A 504 9.44 14.03 13.81
C ASN A 504 8.66 12.85 14.35
N TYR A 505 7.36 12.92 14.12
CA TYR A 505 6.45 11.83 14.33
C TYR A 505 5.39 11.81 13.22
N VAL A 506 4.81 10.64 13.04
CA VAL A 506 3.52 10.49 12.37
C VAL A 506 2.45 10.22 13.40
N ALA A 507 1.30 10.87 13.24
CA ALA A 507 0.11 10.60 14.03
C ALA A 507 -1.07 10.32 13.10
N ILE A 508 -1.88 9.36 13.51
CA ILE A 508 -3.07 8.94 12.79
C ILE A 508 -4.22 8.97 13.78
N ALA A 509 -5.32 9.59 13.40
CA ALA A 509 -6.55 9.52 14.15
C ALA A 509 -7.70 9.06 13.26
N GLU A 510 -8.27 7.91 13.57
CA GLU A 510 -9.26 7.26 12.74
C GLU A 510 -10.55 6.99 13.53
N PHE A 511 -11.67 7.40 12.96
CA PHE A 511 -12.99 6.98 13.40
C PHE A 511 -13.36 5.73 12.63
N GLU A 512 -13.20 4.56 13.26
CA GLU A 512 -13.50 3.28 12.64
C GLU A 512 -14.99 3.20 12.24
N SER A 513 -15.24 2.70 11.04
CA SER A 513 -16.57 2.49 10.50
C SER A 513 -16.60 1.11 9.84
N PRO A 514 -17.49 0.22 10.27
CA PRO A 514 -17.51 -1.17 9.82
C PRO A 514 -18.14 -1.37 8.42
N GLN A 515 -18.44 -0.31 7.66
CA GLN A 515 -19.37 -0.33 6.51
C GLN A 515 -18.99 -1.17 5.26
N ALA A 516 -17.95 -2.01 5.29
CA ALA A 516 -17.77 -3.00 4.23
C ALA A 516 -18.82 -4.11 4.36
N GLN A 517 -19.43 -4.52 3.25
CA GLN A 517 -20.35 -5.65 3.22
C GLN A 517 -19.56 -6.95 3.48
N MET A 518 -19.46 -7.35 4.74
CA MET A 518 -18.78 -8.58 5.14
C MET A 518 -19.72 -9.77 5.26
N ASN A 519 -19.17 -10.97 5.10
CA ASN A 519 -19.90 -12.22 5.30
C ASN A 519 -20.12 -12.49 6.81
N ASP A 520 -21.39 -12.63 7.20
CA ASP A 520 -21.76 -13.11 8.53
C ASP A 520 -21.18 -14.51 8.79
N LEU A 521 -20.30 -14.63 9.78
CA LEU A 521 -19.67 -15.89 10.17
C LEU A 521 -20.43 -16.55 11.32
N ALA A 522 -20.78 -15.79 12.36
CA ALA A 522 -21.47 -16.33 13.53
C ALA A 522 -22.20 -15.27 14.36
N GLY A 523 -23.20 -15.69 15.12
CA GLY A 523 -23.78 -14.88 16.18
C GLY A 523 -24.33 -15.74 17.32
N GLY A 524 -24.67 -15.12 18.44
CA GLY A 524 -25.35 -15.78 19.53
C GLY A 524 -25.35 -15.00 20.83
N GLU A 525 -25.79 -15.67 21.89
CA GLU A 525 -25.90 -15.12 23.23
C GLU A 525 -24.89 -15.80 24.16
N LEU A 526 -24.28 -15.03 25.04
CA LEU A 526 -23.30 -15.48 26.03
C LEU A 526 -23.74 -15.06 27.43
N THR A 527 -23.30 -15.82 28.43
CA THR A 527 -23.44 -15.49 29.85
C THR A 527 -22.09 -15.67 30.54
N GLY A 528 -21.92 -15.14 31.75
CA GLY A 528 -20.66 -15.29 32.50
C GLY A 528 -20.27 -16.73 32.89
N GLU A 529 -21.15 -17.71 32.66
CA GLU A 529 -20.96 -19.10 33.10
C GLU A 529 -20.43 -20.04 32.00
N SER A 530 -20.46 -19.61 30.74
CA SER A 530 -20.10 -20.49 29.62
C SER A 530 -19.54 -19.75 28.41
N ASP A 531 -18.45 -20.26 27.88
CA ASP A 531 -17.93 -19.85 26.57
C ASP A 531 -18.68 -20.55 25.43
N LYS A 532 -18.69 -19.92 24.27
CA LYS A 532 -19.11 -20.55 23.01
C LYS A 532 -17.90 -20.85 22.14
N PHE A 533 -17.91 -22.00 21.49
CA PHE A 533 -16.85 -22.44 20.59
C PHE A 533 -17.41 -22.70 19.20
N ILE A 534 -16.68 -22.27 18.18
CA ILE A 534 -16.98 -22.53 16.78
C ILE A 534 -15.73 -23.10 16.13
N ARG A 535 -15.88 -24.18 15.37
CA ARG A 535 -14.82 -24.66 14.47
C ARG A 535 -15.01 -24.02 13.12
N TRP A 536 -13.96 -23.42 12.60
CA TRP A 536 -13.94 -22.73 11.33
C TRP A 536 -12.69 -23.15 10.55
N THR A 537 -12.75 -23.09 9.23
CA THR A 537 -11.65 -23.52 8.35
C THR A 537 -11.27 -22.37 7.43
N ALA A 538 -10.00 -22.00 7.44
CA ALA A 538 -9.40 -21.14 6.43
C ALA A 538 -9.02 -22.02 5.23
N GLY A 539 -9.59 -21.70 4.06
CA GLY A 539 -9.38 -22.50 2.84
C GLY A 539 -7.99 -22.33 2.25
N LYS A 540 -7.35 -21.18 2.47
CA LYS A 540 -6.02 -20.81 2.02
C LYS A 540 -5.37 -19.87 3.04
N THR A 541 -4.08 -19.61 2.86
CA THR A 541 -3.40 -18.57 3.64
C THR A 541 -3.84 -17.20 3.14
N ARG A 542 -4.41 -16.36 4.02
CA ARG A 542 -4.86 -15.00 3.66
C ARG A 542 -4.76 -14.05 4.83
N LEU A 543 -4.82 -12.75 4.55
CA LEU A 543 -5.11 -11.72 5.54
C LEU A 543 -6.62 -11.66 5.76
N TYR A 544 -7.06 -12.03 6.96
CA TYR A 544 -8.46 -12.03 7.33
C TYR A 544 -8.82 -10.79 8.15
N ARG A 545 -9.91 -10.13 7.76
CA ARG A 545 -10.62 -9.16 8.60
C ARG A 545 -11.69 -9.86 9.41
N PHE A 546 -11.77 -9.51 10.70
CA PHE A 546 -12.81 -9.93 11.62
C PHE A 546 -13.49 -8.72 12.23
N ASP A 547 -14.81 -8.63 12.08
CA ASP A 547 -15.63 -7.58 12.68
C ASP A 547 -16.48 -8.20 13.79
N LEU A 548 -16.06 -7.98 15.03
CA LEU A 548 -16.73 -8.49 16.23
C LEU A 548 -17.63 -7.40 16.81
N ASN A 549 -18.93 -7.66 16.87
CA ASN A 549 -19.89 -6.81 17.56
C ASN A 549 -20.33 -7.46 18.88
N ALA A 550 -20.53 -6.63 19.90
CA ALA A 550 -21.17 -7.02 21.15
C ALA A 550 -22.36 -6.10 21.45
N ALA A 551 -23.44 -6.67 21.99
CA ALA A 551 -24.58 -5.90 22.46
C ALA A 551 -25.05 -6.39 23.85
N SER A 552 -25.26 -5.42 24.74
CA SER A 552 -25.80 -5.65 26.07
C SER A 552 -26.51 -4.39 26.57
N ALA A 553 -27.34 -4.53 27.60
CA ALA A 553 -27.98 -3.40 28.28
C ALA A 553 -26.99 -2.60 29.15
N ASP A 554 -25.84 -3.20 29.48
CA ASP A 554 -24.77 -2.62 30.28
C ASP A 554 -23.54 -2.38 29.38
N ALA A 555 -23.13 -1.12 29.27
CA ALA A 555 -22.02 -0.68 28.41
C ALA A 555 -20.65 -1.21 28.87
N ASP A 556 -20.52 -1.60 30.15
CA ASP A 556 -19.28 -2.16 30.71
C ASP A 556 -19.06 -3.62 30.31
N GLN A 557 -20.06 -4.26 29.68
CA GLN A 557 -19.99 -5.63 29.18
C GLN A 557 -19.33 -5.69 27.81
N ALA A 558 -18.62 -6.79 27.56
CA ALA A 558 -17.90 -7.00 26.31
C ALA A 558 -17.85 -8.49 25.94
N VAL A 559 -17.47 -8.77 24.70
CA VAL A 559 -17.19 -10.11 24.19
C VAL A 559 -15.74 -10.17 23.78
N ARG A 560 -15.03 -11.18 24.26
CA ARG A 560 -13.69 -11.51 23.81
C ARG A 560 -13.75 -12.69 22.85
N LEU A 561 -13.24 -12.47 21.64
CA LEU A 561 -12.90 -13.52 20.69
C LEU A 561 -11.44 -13.95 20.92
N THR A 562 -11.19 -15.25 20.95
CA THR A 562 -9.84 -15.81 20.84
C THR A 562 -9.84 -16.87 19.76
N VAL A 563 -8.99 -16.69 18.76
CA VAL A 563 -8.80 -17.62 17.65
C VAL A 563 -7.59 -18.49 17.96
N TYR A 564 -7.82 -19.81 18.01
CA TYR A 564 -6.77 -20.80 18.19
C TYR A 564 -6.59 -21.59 16.90
N ASP A 565 -5.35 -21.94 16.59
CA ASP A 565 -5.08 -23.06 15.68
C ASP A 565 -5.60 -24.36 16.33
N ALA A 566 -6.43 -25.11 15.61
CA ALA A 566 -7.10 -26.29 16.17
C ALA A 566 -6.12 -27.46 16.45
N HIS A 567 -4.98 -27.50 15.76
CA HIS A 567 -3.97 -28.55 15.87
C HIS A 567 -2.93 -28.22 16.94
N THR A 568 -2.34 -27.03 16.86
CA THR A 568 -1.24 -26.60 17.76
C THR A 568 -1.75 -26.00 19.06
N ARG A 569 -3.00 -25.50 19.07
CA ARG A 569 -3.62 -24.74 20.18
C ARG A 569 -2.97 -23.39 20.44
N GLU A 570 -2.14 -22.91 19.52
CA GLU A 570 -1.57 -21.58 19.59
C GLU A 570 -2.67 -20.53 19.38
N ILE A 571 -2.57 -19.43 20.12
CA ILE A 571 -3.44 -18.27 19.92
C ILE A 571 -2.91 -17.51 18.71
N LYS A 572 -3.76 -17.32 17.69
CA LYS A 572 -3.43 -16.55 16.49
C LYS A 572 -3.99 -15.13 16.52
N MET A 573 -5.10 -14.92 17.23
CA MET A 573 -5.73 -13.60 17.37
C MET A 573 -6.53 -13.52 18.68
N VAL A 574 -6.55 -12.33 19.29
CA VAL A 574 -7.51 -11.96 20.35
C VAL A 574 -8.15 -10.62 20.00
N ALA A 575 -9.47 -10.54 20.04
CA ALA A 575 -10.22 -9.29 19.86
C ALA A 575 -11.22 -9.11 21.01
N VAL A 576 -11.49 -7.87 21.42
CA VAL A 576 -12.48 -7.53 22.45
C VAL A 576 -13.38 -6.44 21.91
N ALA A 577 -14.69 -6.71 21.87
CA ALA A 577 -15.72 -5.75 21.48
C ALA A 577 -16.58 -5.40 22.71
N HIS A 578 -16.67 -4.11 23.03
CA HIS A 578 -17.55 -3.60 24.08
C HIS A 578 -18.99 -3.46 23.59
N ALA A 579 -19.96 -3.51 24.50
CA ALA A 579 -21.37 -3.39 24.16
C ALA A 579 -21.66 -2.07 23.41
N GLY A 580 -22.28 -2.20 22.24
CA GLY A 580 -22.61 -1.08 21.36
C GLY A 580 -21.48 -0.64 20.42
N ILE A 581 -20.33 -1.34 20.41
CA ILE A 581 -19.18 -1.03 19.56
C ILE A 581 -18.82 -2.27 18.73
N THR A 582 -18.50 -2.06 17.46
CA THR A 582 -17.86 -3.07 16.62
C THR A 582 -16.34 -2.94 16.69
N ARG A 583 -15.64 -4.07 16.86
CA ARG A 583 -14.18 -4.17 16.87
C ARG A 583 -13.74 -4.86 15.58
N THR A 584 -13.03 -4.13 14.72
CA THR A 584 -12.32 -4.68 13.57
C THR A 584 -10.93 -5.15 13.98
N THR A 585 -10.48 -6.29 13.45
CA THR A 585 -9.12 -6.81 13.66
C THR A 585 -8.68 -7.60 12.44
N LEU A 586 -7.41 -7.46 12.07
CA LEU A 586 -6.79 -8.18 10.96
C LEU A 586 -5.87 -9.29 11.48
N ALA A 587 -5.81 -10.43 10.80
CA ALA A 587 -4.82 -11.46 11.06
C ALA A 587 -4.49 -12.27 9.81
N TRP A 588 -3.19 -12.48 9.59
CA TRP A 588 -2.68 -13.52 8.72
C TRP A 588 -2.93 -14.90 9.32
N LEU A 589 -3.74 -15.70 8.64
CA LEU A 589 -4.05 -17.07 9.04
C LEU A 589 -3.68 -18.01 7.89
N GLN A 590 -2.91 -19.05 8.22
CA GLN A 590 -2.55 -20.14 7.31
C GLN A 590 -3.80 -20.96 6.93
N GLN A 591 -3.74 -21.65 5.80
CA GLN A 591 -4.73 -22.70 5.48
C GLN A 591 -4.83 -23.68 6.66
N GLY A 592 -6.05 -23.99 7.09
CA GLY A 592 -6.24 -24.95 8.17
C GLY A 592 -7.49 -24.75 9.01
N GLU A 593 -7.56 -25.49 10.10
CA GLU A 593 -8.70 -25.45 11.03
C GLU A 593 -8.40 -24.62 12.27
N TYR A 594 -9.40 -23.84 12.66
CA TYR A 594 -9.34 -22.92 13.79
C TYR A 594 -10.51 -23.13 14.74
N ILE A 595 -10.27 -22.85 16.02
CA ILE A 595 -11.29 -22.79 17.06
C ILE A 595 -11.47 -21.34 17.49
N LEU A 596 -12.66 -20.80 17.24
CA LEU A 596 -13.08 -19.48 17.68
C LEU A 596 -13.80 -19.62 19.02
N ARG A 597 -13.18 -19.08 20.07
CA ARG A 597 -13.74 -19.04 21.43
C ARG A 597 -14.30 -17.65 21.72
N PHE A 598 -15.57 -17.59 22.08
CA PHE A 598 -16.24 -16.37 22.52
C PHE A 598 -16.50 -16.45 24.02
N THR A 599 -16.04 -15.44 24.75
CA THR A 599 -16.23 -15.31 26.20
C THR A 599 -16.88 -13.95 26.49
N ALA A 600 -18.01 -13.95 27.19
CA ALA A 600 -18.55 -12.71 27.74
C ALA A 600 -17.72 -12.27 28.96
N ILE A 601 -17.33 -11.01 28.99
CA ILE A 601 -16.52 -10.40 30.05
C ILE A 601 -17.16 -9.08 30.48
N SER A 602 -16.87 -8.66 31.73
CA SER A 602 -17.21 -7.32 32.20
C SER A 602 -15.92 -6.57 32.50
N THR A 603 -15.86 -5.32 32.09
CA THR A 603 -14.74 -4.40 32.36
C THR A 603 -14.99 -3.53 33.60
N GLY A 604 -16.23 -3.54 34.11
CA GLY A 604 -16.63 -2.93 35.38
C GLY A 604 -16.64 -3.92 36.54
N THR A 605 -17.28 -3.52 37.65
CA THR A 605 -17.44 -4.39 38.85
C THR A 605 -18.69 -5.25 38.80
N ALA A 606 -19.57 -5.02 37.83
CA ALA A 606 -20.81 -5.76 37.69
C ALA A 606 -20.55 -7.20 37.17
N PRO A 607 -21.31 -8.20 37.64
CA PRO A 607 -21.22 -9.54 37.07
C PRO A 607 -21.70 -9.53 35.61
N VAL A 608 -21.14 -10.43 34.80
CA VAL A 608 -21.53 -10.57 33.40
C VAL A 608 -22.98 -11.03 33.29
N THR A 609 -23.81 -10.20 32.66
CA THR A 609 -25.19 -10.54 32.31
C THR A 609 -25.23 -11.23 30.94
N GLN A 610 -26.41 -11.31 30.32
CA GLN A 610 -26.50 -11.74 28.93
C GLN A 610 -25.85 -10.70 28.01
N VAL A 611 -24.98 -11.17 27.12
CA VAL A 611 -24.33 -10.36 26.07
C VAL A 611 -24.54 -11.08 24.74
N SER A 612 -25.14 -10.40 23.77
CA SER A 612 -25.24 -10.91 22.41
C SER A 612 -23.97 -10.55 21.63
N PHE A 613 -23.62 -11.38 20.66
CA PHE A 613 -22.51 -11.13 19.76
C PHE A 613 -22.88 -11.47 18.32
N ALA A 614 -22.23 -10.76 17.40
CA ALA A 614 -22.17 -11.09 15.99
C ALA A 614 -20.69 -10.99 15.54
N LEU A 615 -20.30 -11.84 14.61
CA LEU A 615 -18.98 -11.88 14.01
C LEU A 615 -19.16 -12.02 12.50
N ALA A 616 -18.60 -11.07 11.77
CA ALA A 616 -18.37 -11.19 10.34
C ALA A 616 -16.88 -11.43 10.08
N ALA A 617 -16.54 -12.15 9.01
CA ALA A 617 -15.16 -12.38 8.63
C ALA A 617 -14.99 -12.61 7.13
N ASP A 618 -13.96 -11.99 6.54
CA ASP A 618 -13.57 -12.15 5.15
C ASP A 618 -12.05 -12.10 4.99
N GLY A 619 -11.53 -12.82 4.00
CA GLY A 619 -10.16 -12.62 3.49
C GLY A 619 -10.15 -11.39 2.60
N ILE A 620 -9.32 -10.41 2.94
CA ILE A 620 -9.23 -9.11 2.23
C ILE A 620 -8.03 -9.03 1.29
N SER A 621 -7.20 -10.06 1.29
CA SER A 621 -6.09 -10.24 0.37
C SER A 621 -6.44 -11.25 -0.70
N ASP A 622 -5.85 -11.04 -1.87
CA ASP A 622 -5.98 -11.89 -3.03
C ASP A 622 -4.80 -12.87 -3.15
N ASP A 623 -5.03 -14.00 -3.80
CA ASP A 623 -4.02 -15.05 -3.97
C ASP A 623 -3.95 -15.51 -5.41
N GLN A 624 -2.73 -15.61 -5.93
CA GLN A 624 -2.52 -16.29 -7.19
C GLN A 624 -2.60 -17.81 -7.00
N ASP A 625 -3.56 -18.44 -7.68
CA ASP A 625 -3.97 -19.83 -7.44
C ASP A 625 -3.08 -20.86 -8.16
N GLU A 626 -3.02 -22.07 -7.60
CA GLU A 626 -2.47 -23.28 -8.22
C GLU A 626 -3.60 -24.26 -8.64
N ASP A 627 -4.72 -23.75 -9.11
CA ASP A 627 -5.86 -24.58 -9.50
C ASP A 627 -5.48 -25.57 -10.64
N TRP A 628 -6.00 -26.81 -10.56
CA TRP A 628 -5.53 -27.98 -11.33
C TRP A 628 -6.00 -28.04 -12.81
N VAL A 629 -6.54 -26.95 -13.35
CA VAL A 629 -7.02 -26.91 -14.74
C VAL A 629 -6.03 -26.13 -15.58
N ASP A 630 -5.10 -26.84 -16.22
CA ASP A 630 -4.09 -26.25 -17.08
C ASP A 630 -4.68 -25.94 -18.48
N PRO A 631 -4.72 -24.67 -18.92
CA PRO A 631 -5.11 -24.30 -20.28
C PRO A 631 -4.23 -24.95 -21.37
N ALA A 632 -3.02 -25.44 -21.03
CA ALA A 632 -2.15 -26.17 -21.94
C ALA A 632 -2.73 -27.53 -22.38
N ASP A 633 -3.84 -28.00 -21.80
CA ASP A 633 -4.65 -29.10 -22.35
C ASP A 633 -5.38 -28.71 -23.65
N ASP A 634 -5.41 -27.41 -24.03
CA ASP A 634 -5.83 -26.96 -25.37
C ASP A 634 -4.66 -27.07 -26.38
N PRO A 635 -4.78 -27.93 -27.40
CA PRO A 635 -3.74 -28.11 -28.41
C PRO A 635 -3.48 -26.88 -29.31
N ASN A 636 -4.23 -25.78 -29.15
CA ASN A 636 -4.03 -24.51 -29.85
C ASN A 636 -3.55 -23.37 -28.93
N TYR A 637 -3.26 -23.63 -27.66
CA TYR A 637 -2.74 -22.62 -26.74
C TYR A 637 -1.32 -22.20 -27.14
N ASP A 638 -1.13 -20.93 -27.48
CA ASP A 638 0.18 -20.30 -27.66
C ASP A 638 0.34 -19.20 -26.58
N PRO A 639 1.19 -19.43 -25.57
CA PRO A 639 1.32 -18.53 -24.43
C PRO A 639 1.95 -17.16 -24.77
N TYR A 640 2.55 -17.01 -25.95
CA TYR A 640 3.16 -15.75 -26.41
C TYR A 640 2.39 -15.09 -27.55
N TYR A 641 1.21 -15.62 -27.88
CA TYR A 641 0.34 -15.03 -28.87
C TYR A 641 -0.61 -14.02 -28.22
N TYR A 642 -0.14 -12.78 -28.10
CA TYR A 642 -0.96 -11.65 -27.68
C TYR A 642 -1.90 -11.24 -28.82
N HIS A 643 -3.22 -11.42 -28.65
CA HIS A 643 -4.21 -11.01 -29.64
C HIS A 643 -4.15 -9.49 -29.86
N SER A 644 -3.94 -9.06 -31.11
CA SER A 644 -3.82 -7.64 -31.51
C SER A 644 -4.97 -7.16 -32.40
N GLY A 645 -6.14 -7.82 -32.34
CA GLY A 645 -7.29 -7.51 -33.18
C GLY A 645 -8.49 -6.98 -32.39
N GLU A 646 -9.20 -5.99 -32.95
CA GLU A 646 -10.54 -5.60 -32.51
C GLU A 646 -11.45 -6.85 -32.52
N TYR A 647 -11.83 -7.32 -31.33
CA TYR A 647 -12.94 -8.26 -31.20
C TYR A 647 -14.24 -7.52 -31.49
N ASP A 648 -15.01 -8.05 -32.42
CA ASP A 648 -16.34 -7.56 -32.78
C ASP A 648 -17.22 -7.54 -31.52
N GLU A 649 -17.71 -6.35 -31.13
CA GLU A 649 -18.56 -6.10 -29.95
C GLU A 649 -19.83 -6.98 -29.98
N GLY A 650 -19.71 -8.18 -29.43
CA GLY A 650 -20.86 -8.99 -29.04
C GLY A 650 -21.30 -8.62 -27.63
N TYR A 651 -22.02 -7.50 -27.47
CA TYR A 651 -22.73 -7.06 -26.25
C TYR A 651 -22.45 -7.90 -24.99
N TYR A 652 -21.35 -7.60 -24.28
CA TYR A 652 -21.24 -7.92 -22.87
C TYR A 652 -21.47 -6.61 -22.11
N GLU A 653 -22.69 -6.45 -21.61
CA GLU A 653 -22.98 -5.41 -20.63
C GLU A 653 -21.99 -5.56 -19.47
N SER A 654 -21.30 -4.48 -19.13
CA SER A 654 -20.62 -4.33 -17.85
C SER A 654 -21.66 -4.57 -16.75
N GLY A 655 -21.67 -5.79 -16.25
CA GLY A 655 -22.71 -6.28 -15.37
C GLY A 655 -22.12 -7.42 -14.57
N SER A 656 -21.68 -7.09 -13.37
CA SER A 656 -21.56 -8.01 -12.25
C SER A 656 -22.81 -8.89 -12.17
N GLU A 657 -22.79 -10.10 -12.73
CA GLU A 657 -23.75 -11.17 -12.42
C GLU A 657 -23.29 -12.51 -13.02
N TYR A 658 -23.09 -13.48 -12.12
CA TYR A 658 -22.61 -14.84 -12.33
C TYR A 658 -23.61 -15.76 -13.09
N TYR A 659 -23.05 -16.78 -13.77
CA TYR A 659 -23.38 -18.22 -13.75
C TYR A 659 -23.42 -18.89 -15.13
N TYR A 660 -22.71 -20.01 -15.30
CA TYR A 660 -23.22 -21.17 -16.07
C TYR A 660 -22.77 -22.52 -15.49
N TYR A 661 -23.75 -23.42 -15.35
CA TYR A 661 -23.59 -24.87 -15.22
C TYR A 661 -23.55 -25.50 -16.62
N GLU A 662 -22.68 -26.50 -16.82
CA GLU A 662 -22.96 -27.59 -17.77
C GLU A 662 -22.82 -28.98 -17.12
N TYR A 663 -23.77 -29.83 -17.47
CA TYR A 663 -24.11 -31.09 -16.82
C TYR A 663 -23.71 -32.22 -17.78
N TYR A 664 -22.73 -33.06 -17.43
CA TYR A 664 -22.45 -34.29 -18.20
C TYR A 664 -23.47 -35.39 -17.85
N PRO A 665 -24.32 -35.86 -18.78
CA PRO A 665 -25.23 -36.97 -18.49
C PRO A 665 -24.50 -38.32 -18.60
N TYR A 666 -24.51 -39.02 -17.48
CA TYR A 666 -24.09 -40.42 -17.32
C TYR A 666 -24.99 -41.36 -18.15
N TYR A 667 -24.41 -42.13 -19.08
CA TYR A 667 -25.11 -43.23 -19.78
C TYR A 667 -25.10 -44.51 -18.93
N PRO A 668 -26.25 -45.13 -18.59
CA PRO A 668 -26.27 -46.47 -18.03
C PRO A 668 -26.38 -47.54 -19.13
N TYR A 669 -25.40 -48.43 -19.15
CA TYR A 669 -25.45 -49.72 -19.84
C TYR A 669 -26.60 -50.59 -19.29
N TYR A 670 -27.40 -51.16 -20.20
CA TYR A 670 -28.08 -52.44 -19.98
C TYR A 670 -27.87 -53.31 -21.22
N GLY A 671 -27.38 -54.55 -21.00
CA GLY A 671 -27.27 -55.62 -21.99
C GLY A 671 -28.65 -56.14 -22.46
N PRO A 672 -28.72 -57.22 -23.25
CA PRO A 672 -27.98 -58.47 -23.08
C PRO A 672 -26.76 -58.71 -23.96
#